data_AF-I8ACN9-F1
#
_entry.id   AF-I8ACN9-F1
#
_cell.length_a   1.000
_cell.length_b   1.000
_cell.length_c   1.000
_cell.angle_alpha   90.00
_cell.angle_beta   90.00
_cell.angle_gamma   90.00
#
_symmetry.space_group_name_H-M   'P 1'
#
loop_
_entity.id
_entity.type
_entity.pdbx_description
1 polymer ?
#
loop_
_entity_poly.entity_id
_entity_poly.type
_entity_poly.pdbx_seq_one_letter_code
_entity_poly.pdbx_strand_id
1 'polypeptide(L)'
;MPEQASKKPPSEHGRESALDPAPPASKRRRIGLACNACRVRKSRCDGHRPSCSSCTSLGLECLYEPSESATNVIVRKGYVSDLEQRVTSLEHKLQRLNDAFRGHLSPCPNNRPCHSTSSTPALVAATCAKETHATGLEEPQDEDASTNGMAMTFVEEQSSAFFGESSNINFTQLLLRGIAAVHQPSPAVASAVDKDYALRESITAIVSQGQPYHPVAAPSTHLDSSPTTLPSVEEMDSLLDIYFDTAGAVFPFIHEDTMRKTYTECRLNGFTRARRTWLGTLNMMFAMASSFDRDHVPSAKKRFERSNIFYKRAQELCSDLSRRVISLEMVHYLLLVVIHCQGTQRSVQAWNNHGLVIRSAIALGLHSDSNGQAVDPVNEEYHRRTWAVIYCLDKVLSVAFGRPASIPDELMTGREPASGLSTTASSGPHGNVDLPGEFLAVSFRLYQVMAKSLINQYGANLEKANSNLDDIASLKASGELRKMLQDWATSLPSYLSPCEPESGILSQNTPANRFRVILTLRYYNLAILIHKPLLRATIRHLFRVDNAASGSPSYLIQLAMAEAHECVRAAQLTIAIVHCIISADAKSKNNLGAWSFTLYYVFTASLVICGRLLWAQHGETVADEAAVKDSKTLLSKAEAIFQDLDYENSLVLSCLEYIRRLARMCGVKGAAPNPSESRTGTGSALDPVVFSSESTFDPASVFHNRDDMEAFQLFSSEMFDPCIFEGFQQSPVEGAALGNGFWDGSPRGDSESSKFPVRAYLPAAPTFDLTQLPLDEDARPRYSDAELRDYFECIKLPQKYLDSIVLKDKTQTGTKEYGLPLLQALTRYHTCHVPFDNLVLHYSPHKTVTLDQAELYTKIVRRRLGGRCMENNTFFGTVLRSLGYEVRNCGGRVARAMSPYPDVRHNQSATYDGWNHMLNLVRLDDEWYVVDVGMGSMGPNLPYPLRDGFETTSIPPRWIRLQLRSIPESYASRSANSTGPPKMWCYDVCYKPGDDGKKTWLPVYCFTETEFLPQDYEVMSWFTSTNPRSFFTRYITCTKMLMDEDKEMIVGNVTLFKDTVRKSIGANREVIKECKTEDERLQALAEIFNVYLTEEEKRGISEDQMLA
;
A
#
# COMPACT_ATOMS: atom_id res chain seq x y z
N MET A 1 -102.87 21.40 0.24
CA MET A 1 -102.27 20.17 -0.32
C MET A 1 -102.60 20.11 -1.80
N PRO A 2 -101.84 19.39 -2.64
CA PRO A 2 -100.44 18.90 -2.52
C PRO A 2 -99.53 19.63 -3.55
N GLU A 3 -98.21 19.40 -3.76
CA GLU A 3 -97.17 18.73 -2.95
C GLU A 3 -95.73 19.21 -3.29
N GLN A 4 -94.85 18.88 -2.34
CA GLN A 4 -93.40 18.57 -2.33
C GLN A 4 -92.76 18.03 -3.64
N ALA A 5 -91.43 17.94 -3.86
CA ALA A 5 -90.16 18.38 -3.21
C ALA A 5 -89.01 18.24 -4.27
N SER A 6 -87.72 18.59 -4.11
CA SER A 6 -86.84 18.74 -2.92
C SER A 6 -85.72 19.81 -3.11
N LYS A 7 -84.87 19.97 -2.09
CA LYS A 7 -83.96 21.12 -1.80
C LYS A 7 -82.72 21.21 -2.74
N LYS A 8 -82.06 22.35 -3.04
CA LYS A 8 -81.58 23.55 -2.25
C LYS A 8 -80.42 23.22 -1.27
N PRO A 9 -79.55 24.18 -0.82
CA PRO A 9 -79.40 25.64 -1.11
C PRO A 9 -77.89 26.09 -1.22
N PRO A 10 -77.45 27.31 -0.77
CA PRO A 10 -77.76 28.72 -1.11
C PRO A 10 -76.55 29.34 -1.92
N SER A 11 -76.08 30.61 -1.92
CA SER A 11 -76.35 31.92 -1.24
C SER A 11 -75.72 33.09 -2.04
N GLU A 12 -76.01 34.36 -1.69
CA GLU A 12 -75.36 35.59 -2.24
C GLU A 12 -75.17 36.70 -1.16
N HIS A 13 -74.66 37.87 -1.59
CA HIS A 13 -74.82 39.25 -1.05
C HIS A 13 -73.95 39.75 0.13
N GLY A 14 -73.55 41.04 0.04
CA GLY A 14 -72.93 41.85 1.11
C GLY A 14 -72.21 43.11 0.57
N ARG A 15 -72.35 44.28 1.22
CA ARG A 15 -71.73 45.57 0.81
C ARG A 15 -70.90 46.21 1.92
N GLU A 16 -69.82 46.87 1.50
CA GLU A 16 -69.03 47.98 2.08
C GLU A 16 -69.20 48.39 3.55
N SER A 17 -68.07 48.47 4.27
CA SER A 17 -67.80 49.53 5.26
C SER A 17 -66.30 49.93 5.23
N ALA A 18 -65.98 51.12 5.75
CA ALA A 18 -64.76 51.86 5.42
C ALA A 18 -63.45 51.35 6.06
N LEU A 19 -62.32 51.66 5.42
CA LEU A 19 -60.97 51.60 6.00
C LEU A 19 -60.10 52.82 5.60
N ASP A 20 -59.06 53.05 6.39
CA ASP A 20 -58.27 54.28 6.55
C ASP A 20 -57.18 54.53 5.46
N PRO A 21 -56.51 55.71 5.42
CA PRO A 21 -55.85 56.23 4.21
C PRO A 21 -54.53 55.55 3.81
N ALA A 22 -54.20 55.71 2.53
CA ALA A 22 -53.07 55.07 1.87
C ALA A 22 -51.69 55.50 2.41
N PRO A 23 -50.75 54.56 2.65
CA PRO A 23 -49.37 54.87 3.00
C PRO A 23 -48.59 55.43 1.78
N PRO A 24 -47.52 56.21 2.01
CA PRO A 24 -46.82 56.94 0.95
C PRO A 24 -46.07 56.04 -0.04
N ALA A 25 -45.99 56.47 -1.29
CA ALA A 25 -45.35 55.75 -2.38
C ALA A 25 -43.90 55.35 -2.05
N SER A 26 -43.62 54.05 -2.02
CA SER A 26 -42.32 53.51 -1.59
C SER A 26 -41.21 53.86 -2.59
N LYS A 27 -40.10 54.42 -2.08
CA LYS A 27 -38.93 54.77 -2.90
C LYS A 27 -38.35 53.49 -3.54
N ARG A 28 -38.27 53.48 -4.88
CA ARG A 28 -37.90 52.29 -5.67
C ARG A 28 -36.60 51.65 -5.19
N ARG A 29 -36.68 50.35 -4.89
CA ARG A 29 -35.53 49.50 -4.53
C ARG A 29 -34.64 49.30 -5.76
N ARG A 30 -33.40 49.80 -5.74
CA ARG A 30 -32.43 49.60 -6.83
C ARG A 30 -32.04 48.12 -6.89
N ILE A 31 -32.35 47.45 -8.00
CA ILE A 31 -31.95 46.06 -8.23
C ILE A 31 -30.51 45.99 -8.75
N GLY A 32 -29.75 44.97 -8.31
CA GLY A 32 -28.35 44.78 -8.72
C GLY A 32 -28.19 44.07 -10.07
N LEU A 33 -29.21 43.34 -10.51
CA LEU A 33 -29.23 42.62 -11.78
C LEU A 33 -30.66 42.68 -12.36
N ALA A 34 -30.78 43.04 -13.64
CA ALA A 34 -32.03 42.98 -14.40
C ALA A 34 -32.06 41.70 -15.26
N CYS A 35 -33.24 41.18 -15.57
CA CYS A 35 -33.38 40.03 -16.47
C CYS A 35 -32.95 40.37 -17.90
N ASN A 36 -32.56 39.36 -18.66
CA ASN A 36 -32.04 39.50 -20.02
C ASN A 36 -33.05 40.20 -20.95
N ALA A 37 -34.33 39.82 -20.90
CA ALA A 37 -35.37 40.44 -21.72
C ALA A 37 -35.52 41.96 -21.45
N CYS A 38 -35.54 42.41 -20.19
CA CYS A 38 -35.56 43.84 -19.89
C CYS A 38 -34.23 44.55 -20.21
N ARG A 39 -33.09 43.89 -20.00
CA ARG A 39 -31.75 44.41 -20.30
C ARG A 39 -31.57 44.66 -21.81
N VAL A 40 -31.98 43.71 -22.65
CA VAL A 40 -31.97 43.83 -24.12
C VAL A 40 -32.96 44.90 -24.59
N ARG A 41 -34.21 44.88 -24.09
CA ARG A 41 -35.24 45.88 -24.47
C ARG A 41 -35.06 47.24 -23.78
N LYS A 42 -33.99 47.43 -23.00
CA LYS A 42 -33.69 48.62 -22.16
C LYS A 42 -34.88 49.09 -21.30
N SER A 43 -35.75 48.14 -20.89
CA SER A 43 -36.97 48.41 -20.12
C SER A 43 -36.74 48.24 -18.61
N ARG A 44 -37.69 48.72 -17.80
CA ARG A 44 -37.58 48.70 -16.34
C ARG A 44 -37.95 47.32 -15.79
N CYS A 45 -36.94 46.50 -15.51
CA CYS A 45 -37.08 45.33 -14.65
C CYS A 45 -37.36 45.76 -13.19
N ASP A 46 -38.24 45.04 -12.50
CA ASP A 46 -38.52 45.21 -11.06
C ASP A 46 -37.73 44.22 -10.16
N GLY A 47 -37.09 43.21 -10.77
CA GLY A 47 -36.31 42.19 -10.07
C GLY A 47 -37.14 41.05 -9.48
N HIS A 48 -38.43 40.94 -9.80
CA HIS A 48 -39.27 39.83 -9.33
C HIS A 48 -38.85 38.51 -9.97
N ARG A 49 -38.97 37.42 -9.20
CA ARG A 49 -38.77 36.04 -9.68
C ARG A 49 -40.06 35.21 -9.43
N PRO A 50 -40.32 34.12 -10.20
CA PRO A 50 -39.52 33.62 -11.32
C PRO A 50 -39.44 34.62 -12.49
N SER A 51 -40.54 35.31 -12.80
CA SER A 51 -40.59 36.37 -13.81
C SER A 51 -40.80 37.76 -13.23
N CYS A 52 -40.16 38.76 -13.82
CA CYS A 52 -40.34 40.18 -13.53
C CYS A 52 -41.67 40.69 -14.12
N SER A 53 -42.34 41.65 -13.49
CA SER A 53 -43.70 42.04 -13.91
C SER A 53 -43.77 42.54 -15.36
N SER A 54 -42.72 43.24 -15.84
CA SER A 54 -42.63 43.71 -17.23
C SER A 54 -42.40 42.60 -18.26
N CYS A 55 -41.98 41.40 -17.85
CA CYS A 55 -41.88 40.25 -18.74
C CYS A 55 -43.20 39.48 -18.74
N THR A 56 -43.78 39.24 -17.56
CA THR A 56 -45.10 38.62 -17.38
C THR A 56 -46.18 39.38 -18.16
N SER A 57 -46.20 40.72 -18.08
CA SER A 57 -47.18 41.56 -18.80
C SER A 57 -46.97 41.65 -20.32
N LEU A 58 -45.85 41.11 -20.83
CA LEU A 58 -45.50 41.12 -22.26
C LEU A 58 -45.37 39.71 -22.85
N GLY A 59 -45.71 38.66 -22.10
CA GLY A 59 -45.57 37.26 -22.54
C GLY A 59 -44.12 36.85 -22.80
N LEU A 60 -43.15 37.48 -22.15
CA LEU A 60 -41.71 37.24 -22.37
C LEU A 60 -41.12 36.28 -21.35
N GLU A 61 -40.24 35.41 -21.84
CA GLU A 61 -39.33 34.64 -21.00
C GLU A 61 -38.41 35.57 -20.19
N CYS A 62 -38.16 35.24 -18.92
CA CYS A 62 -37.58 36.16 -17.93
C CYS A 62 -36.29 35.63 -17.28
N LEU A 63 -35.34 35.18 -18.10
CA LEU A 63 -34.07 34.65 -17.61
C LEU A 63 -33.19 35.74 -16.97
N TYR A 64 -32.46 35.37 -15.91
CA TYR A 64 -31.54 36.23 -15.16
C TYR A 64 -30.18 35.53 -15.00
N GLU A 65 -29.34 35.61 -16.03
CA GLU A 65 -27.98 35.06 -16.00
C GLU A 65 -27.02 35.95 -15.19
N PRO A 66 -26.12 35.36 -14.38
CA PRO A 66 -24.98 36.08 -13.81
C PRO A 66 -23.90 36.31 -14.87
N SER A 67 -23.49 37.56 -15.08
CA SER A 67 -22.29 37.88 -15.85
C SER A 67 -21.02 37.57 -15.05
N GLU A 68 -19.98 37.06 -15.71
CA GLU A 68 -18.69 36.57 -15.17
C GLU A 68 -17.78 37.62 -14.49
N SER A 69 -18.33 38.73 -13.98
CA SER A 69 -17.56 39.92 -13.55
C SER A 69 -18.11 40.59 -12.28
N ALA A 70 -18.80 39.84 -11.42
CA ALA A 70 -19.57 40.38 -10.29
C ALA A 70 -19.25 39.75 -8.91
N THR A 71 -17.96 39.70 -8.55
CA THR A 71 -17.52 39.38 -7.18
C THR A 71 -17.86 40.51 -6.19
N ASN A 72 -19.08 40.52 -5.65
CA ASN A 72 -19.43 41.19 -4.38
C ASN A 72 -20.88 40.87 -3.96
N VAL A 73 -21.07 39.92 -3.03
CA VAL A 73 -22.41 39.52 -2.54
C VAL A 73 -22.88 40.42 -1.40
N ILE A 74 -23.71 41.42 -1.73
CA ILE A 74 -24.39 42.24 -0.72
C ILE A 74 -25.63 41.49 -0.20
N VAL A 75 -25.51 40.86 0.97
CA VAL A 75 -26.61 40.15 1.64
C VAL A 75 -27.74 41.12 2.01
N ARG A 76 -28.99 40.73 1.75
CA ARG A 76 -30.17 41.58 1.98
C ARG A 76 -30.58 41.53 3.45
N LYS A 77 -30.77 42.71 4.07
CA LYS A 77 -31.23 42.89 5.47
C LYS A 77 -32.46 42.08 5.88
N GLY A 78 -33.33 41.69 4.93
CA GLY A 78 -34.45 40.77 5.21
C GLY A 78 -34.00 39.38 5.68
N TYR A 79 -33.00 38.78 5.02
CA TYR A 79 -32.48 37.47 5.42
C TYR A 79 -31.83 37.49 6.81
N VAL A 80 -31.20 38.62 7.17
CA VAL A 80 -30.69 38.87 8.52
C VAL A 80 -31.85 39.00 9.52
N SER A 81 -32.90 39.77 9.18
CA SER A 81 -34.10 39.91 10.02
C SER A 81 -34.85 38.59 10.23
N ASP A 82 -34.93 37.74 9.20
CA ASP A 82 -35.55 36.41 9.29
C ASP A 82 -34.69 35.47 10.17
N LEU A 83 -33.36 35.57 10.09
CA LEU A 83 -32.44 34.85 10.97
C LEU A 83 -32.52 35.36 12.42
N GLU A 84 -32.54 36.67 12.65
CA GLU A 84 -32.72 37.30 13.96
C GLU A 84 -34.05 36.84 14.59
N GLN A 85 -35.16 36.93 13.86
CA GLN A 85 -36.48 36.50 14.34
C GLN A 85 -36.55 34.98 14.60
N ARG A 86 -35.84 34.18 13.81
CA ARG A 86 -35.72 32.72 13.99
C ARG A 86 -34.80 32.34 15.16
N VAL A 87 -33.74 33.10 15.41
CA VAL A 87 -32.89 33.00 16.61
C VAL A 87 -33.72 33.34 17.84
N THR A 88 -34.41 34.48 17.88
CA THR A 88 -35.31 34.83 18.99
C THR A 88 -36.41 33.79 19.21
N SER A 89 -36.94 33.17 18.15
CA SER A 89 -37.89 32.05 18.28
C SER A 89 -37.27 30.78 18.91
N LEU A 90 -36.01 30.49 18.60
CA LEU A 90 -35.26 29.36 19.18
C LEU A 90 -34.82 29.65 20.62
N GLU A 91 -34.34 30.86 20.90
CA GLU A 91 -34.04 31.35 22.24
C GLU A 91 -35.28 31.30 23.13
N HIS A 92 -36.44 31.78 22.66
CA HIS A 92 -37.67 31.74 23.45
C HIS A 92 -38.23 30.31 23.64
N LYS A 93 -37.85 29.35 22.79
CA LYS A 93 -38.11 27.90 23.01
C LYS A 93 -37.12 27.29 24.00
N LEU A 94 -35.83 27.61 23.89
CA LEU A 94 -34.79 27.20 24.84
C LEU A 94 -35.04 27.77 26.23
N GLN A 95 -35.48 29.03 26.34
CA GLN A 95 -35.91 29.67 27.57
C GLN A 95 -37.06 28.88 28.20
N ARG A 96 -38.13 28.58 27.43
CA ARG A 96 -39.27 27.77 27.92
C ARG A 96 -38.87 26.35 28.36
N LEU A 97 -37.90 25.72 27.69
CA LEU A 97 -37.32 24.44 28.13
C LEU A 97 -36.51 24.60 29.41
N ASN A 98 -35.65 25.62 29.49
CA ASN A 98 -34.81 25.91 30.64
C ASN A 98 -35.65 26.32 31.88
N ASP A 99 -36.77 27.01 31.68
CA ASP A 99 -37.72 27.35 32.73
C ASP A 99 -38.50 26.11 33.20
N ALA A 100 -38.84 25.18 32.30
CA ALA A 100 -39.38 23.87 32.67
C ALA A 100 -38.37 23.02 33.47
N PHE A 101 -37.07 23.08 33.14
CA PHE A 101 -36.00 22.45 33.92
C PHE A 101 -35.73 23.17 35.26
N ARG A 102 -35.80 24.50 35.32
CA ARG A 102 -35.71 25.29 36.57
C ARG A 102 -36.87 25.00 37.52
N GLY A 103 -38.05 24.64 37.01
CA GLY A 103 -39.20 24.22 37.80
C GLY A 103 -38.95 23.03 38.76
N HIS A 104 -37.88 22.25 38.55
CA HIS A 104 -37.47 21.16 39.42
C HIS A 104 -36.21 21.42 40.25
N LEU A 105 -35.62 22.62 40.20
CA LEU A 105 -34.39 22.98 40.92
C LEU A 105 -34.48 24.34 41.64
N SER A 106 -35.49 24.49 42.51
CA SER A 106 -35.49 25.49 43.59
C SER A 106 -34.95 24.85 44.90
N PRO A 107 -34.04 25.49 45.65
CA PRO A 107 -33.27 24.82 46.71
C PRO A 107 -33.81 24.97 48.15
N CYS A 108 -33.22 24.17 49.04
CA CYS A 108 -33.26 24.22 50.52
C CYS A 108 -34.54 23.71 51.25
N PRO A 109 -34.46 23.30 52.55
CA PRO A 109 -33.28 23.24 53.44
C PRO A 109 -32.95 21.85 54.04
N ASN A 110 -31.85 21.79 54.81
CA ASN A 110 -31.33 20.59 55.51
C ASN A 110 -32.28 20.01 56.58
N ASN A 111 -32.27 18.68 56.79
CA ASN A 111 -31.65 18.12 58.02
C ASN A 111 -31.49 16.57 58.10
N ARG A 112 -30.61 16.19 59.05
CA ARG A 112 -30.20 14.85 59.55
C ARG A 112 -31.33 14.09 60.32
N PRO A 113 -31.13 12.83 60.80
CA PRO A 113 -30.59 11.61 60.16
C PRO A 113 -31.30 10.27 60.61
N CYS A 114 -30.76 9.12 60.16
CA CYS A 114 -30.68 7.80 60.86
C CYS A 114 -31.86 6.79 60.98
N HIS A 115 -31.56 5.56 60.53
CA HIS A 115 -31.92 4.20 61.03
C HIS A 115 -33.34 3.56 60.87
N SER A 116 -33.33 2.30 60.35
CA SER A 116 -34.31 1.19 60.50
C SER A 116 -35.74 1.36 59.91
N THR A 117 -36.42 0.35 59.35
CA THR A 117 -36.16 -1.10 59.10
C THR A 117 -37.07 -1.60 57.96
N SER A 118 -36.68 -2.68 57.24
CA SER A 118 -37.51 -3.50 56.30
C SER A 118 -38.16 -2.80 55.08
N SER A 119 -38.28 -3.40 53.89
CA SER A 119 -37.85 -4.71 53.35
C SER A 119 -37.90 -4.74 51.81
N THR A 120 -36.84 -5.27 51.16
CA THR A 120 -36.76 -6.02 49.86
C THR A 120 -37.65 -5.67 48.63
N PRO A 121 -37.17 -5.90 47.37
CA PRO A 121 -35.77 -5.95 46.90
C PRO A 121 -35.50 -5.37 45.48
N ALA A 122 -34.45 -4.56 45.32
CA ALA A 122 -33.68 -4.36 44.07
C ALA A 122 -32.31 -3.74 44.47
N LEU A 123 -31.11 -4.11 43.99
CA LEU A 123 -30.60 -4.39 42.62
C LEU A 123 -30.69 -3.14 41.71
N VAL A 124 -29.60 -2.48 41.30
CA VAL A 124 -28.14 -2.72 41.47
C VAL A 124 -27.44 -1.40 41.86
N ALA A 125 -26.23 -1.52 42.41
CA ALA A 125 -25.39 -0.42 42.88
C ALA A 125 -25.16 0.71 41.85
N ALA A 126 -25.16 1.94 42.34
CA ALA A 126 -24.43 3.03 41.71
C ALA A 126 -22.95 2.96 42.13
N THR A 127 -22.05 2.69 41.20
CA THR A 127 -20.60 2.87 41.39
C THR A 127 -19.98 3.57 40.19
N CYS A 128 -19.56 4.82 40.43
CA CYS A 128 -18.52 5.56 39.72
C CYS A 128 -18.52 5.46 38.18
N ALA A 129 -19.01 6.51 37.50
CA ALA A 129 -18.63 6.76 36.12
C ALA A 129 -17.11 6.95 36.05
N LYS A 130 -16.42 6.06 35.34
CA LYS A 130 -15.06 6.28 34.82
C LYS A 130 -15.15 6.58 33.34
N GLU A 131 -14.32 7.49 32.87
CA GLU A 131 -14.30 7.96 31.49
C GLU A 131 -13.79 6.85 30.55
N THR A 132 -14.62 6.39 29.63
CA THR A 132 -14.30 5.28 28.72
C THR A 132 -13.46 5.76 27.53
N HIS A 133 -12.18 6.00 27.78
CA HIS A 133 -11.20 6.18 26.70
C HIS A 133 -11.07 4.89 25.86
N ALA A 134 -10.92 5.05 24.54
CA ALA A 134 -10.56 3.94 23.67
C ALA A 134 -9.08 3.58 23.88
N THR A 135 -8.80 2.55 24.69
CA THR A 135 -7.47 1.98 24.90
C THR A 135 -7.26 0.76 24.01
N GLY A 136 -6.06 0.58 23.46
CA GLY A 136 -5.74 -0.59 22.61
C GLY A 136 -6.05 -0.39 21.13
N LEU A 137 -5.83 0.80 20.58
CA LEU A 137 -5.61 0.96 19.15
C LEU A 137 -4.22 0.38 18.82
N GLU A 138 -4.17 -0.77 18.16
CA GLU A 138 -2.92 -1.26 17.58
C GLU A 138 -2.59 -0.43 16.33
N GLU A 139 -1.37 0.13 16.29
CA GLU A 139 -0.83 0.61 15.02
C GLU A 139 -0.62 -0.61 14.09
N PRO A 140 -0.97 -0.51 12.79
CA PRO A 140 -0.67 -1.60 11.86
C PRO A 140 0.83 -1.86 11.87
N GLN A 141 1.22 -3.11 12.12
CA GLN A 141 2.63 -3.50 12.09
C GLN A 141 3.16 -3.23 10.67
N ASP A 142 4.20 -2.40 10.52
CA ASP A 142 4.94 -2.25 9.26
C ASP A 142 5.50 -3.64 8.92
N GLU A 143 4.88 -4.40 8.00
CA GLU A 143 5.38 -5.73 7.58
C GLU A 143 6.79 -5.60 6.95
N ASP A 144 7.09 -4.43 6.36
CA ASP A 144 8.41 -4.01 5.89
C ASP A 144 9.39 -3.55 7.00
N ALA A 145 9.01 -3.52 8.29
CA ALA A 145 9.93 -3.16 9.40
C ALA A 145 11.06 -4.20 9.60
N SER A 146 10.85 -5.41 9.11
CA SER A 146 11.89 -6.43 8.91
C SER A 146 13.06 -5.91 8.05
N THR A 147 12.79 -5.04 7.07
CA THR A 147 13.79 -4.40 6.22
C THR A 147 14.13 -2.97 6.69
N ASN A 148 15.40 -2.80 7.08
CA ASN A 148 15.97 -1.51 7.44
C ASN A 148 16.04 -0.52 6.27
N GLY A 149 16.20 0.77 6.61
CA GLY A 149 16.25 1.89 5.66
C GLY A 149 17.38 1.91 4.63
N MET A 150 18.26 0.90 4.62
CA MET A 150 19.33 0.69 3.64
C MET A 150 19.27 -0.71 2.98
N ALA A 151 18.15 -1.44 3.12
CA ALA A 151 17.91 -2.75 2.51
C ALA A 151 18.98 -3.84 2.80
N MET A 152 19.51 -3.86 4.03
CA MET A 152 20.52 -4.86 4.46
C MET A 152 19.92 -6.14 5.04
N THR A 153 18.67 -6.12 5.49
CA THR A 153 17.97 -7.26 6.13
C THR A 153 16.78 -7.65 5.29
N PHE A 154 16.51 -8.95 5.23
CA PHE A 154 15.43 -9.51 4.44
C PHE A 154 14.10 -9.35 5.16
N VAL A 155 13.06 -9.06 4.39
CA VAL A 155 11.70 -9.38 4.79
C VAL A 155 11.57 -10.90 4.82
N GLU A 156 10.72 -11.42 5.69
CA GLU A 156 10.07 -12.71 5.47
C GLU A 156 9.28 -12.69 4.14
N GLU A 157 8.81 -13.85 3.70
CA GLU A 157 8.51 -14.20 2.30
C GLU A 157 7.36 -13.42 1.61
N GLN A 158 6.81 -12.39 2.26
CA GLN A 158 5.50 -11.81 1.96
C GLN A 158 5.51 -10.33 1.52
N SER A 159 6.59 -9.55 1.67
CA SER A 159 6.58 -8.13 1.23
C SER A 159 6.34 -8.00 -0.28
N SER A 160 5.55 -7.00 -0.68
CA SER A 160 5.26 -6.66 -2.08
C SER A 160 6.29 -5.68 -2.70
N ALA A 161 7.30 -5.27 -1.93
CA ALA A 161 8.26 -4.24 -2.33
C ALA A 161 9.19 -4.69 -3.48
N PHE A 162 9.32 -3.84 -4.50
CA PHE A 162 10.28 -4.03 -5.59
C PHE A 162 11.73 -3.79 -5.12
N PHE A 163 12.62 -4.71 -5.50
CA PHE A 163 14.06 -4.68 -5.24
C PHE A 163 14.88 -5.11 -6.48
N GLY A 164 15.12 -4.16 -7.39
CA GLY A 164 15.85 -4.37 -8.64
C GLY A 164 17.35 -4.64 -8.50
N GLU A 165 18.03 -4.73 -9.65
CA GLU A 165 19.35 -5.34 -9.76
C GLU A 165 20.47 -4.65 -8.96
N SER A 166 20.49 -3.34 -8.76
CA SER A 166 21.60 -2.73 -7.97
C SER A 166 21.61 -3.17 -6.50
N SER A 167 20.47 -3.60 -5.96
CA SER A 167 20.25 -3.90 -4.53
C SER A 167 21.13 -5.04 -3.99
N ASN A 168 21.25 -5.10 -2.66
CA ASN A 168 21.89 -6.23 -1.99
C ASN A 168 20.96 -7.45 -1.92
N ILE A 169 19.65 -7.24 -1.74
CA ILE A 169 18.64 -8.32 -1.74
C ILE A 169 18.71 -9.15 -3.03
N ASN A 170 18.75 -8.51 -4.20
CA ASN A 170 18.89 -9.19 -5.49
C ASN A 170 20.24 -9.94 -5.62
N PHE A 171 21.34 -9.39 -5.10
CA PHE A 171 22.64 -10.08 -5.13
C PHE A 171 22.67 -11.31 -4.22
N THR A 172 22.09 -11.22 -3.02
CA THR A 172 22.02 -12.37 -2.12
C THR A 172 21.11 -13.48 -2.66
N GLN A 173 20.02 -13.14 -3.36
CA GLN A 173 19.23 -14.14 -4.10
C GLN A 173 20.08 -14.91 -5.12
N LEU A 174 21.04 -14.25 -5.79
CA LEU A 174 22.01 -14.93 -6.67
C LEU A 174 22.98 -15.82 -5.87
N LEU A 175 23.48 -15.38 -4.70
CA LEU A 175 24.35 -16.19 -3.84
C LEU A 175 23.64 -17.44 -3.31
N LEU A 176 22.35 -17.33 -2.98
CA LEU A 176 21.53 -18.45 -2.52
C LEU A 176 21.27 -19.46 -3.64
N ARG A 177 20.93 -19.01 -4.86
CA ARG A 177 20.93 -19.88 -6.07
C ARG A 177 22.30 -20.54 -6.26
N GLY A 178 23.37 -19.77 -6.04
CA GLY A 178 24.77 -20.18 -5.99
C GLY A 178 24.99 -21.45 -5.15
N ILE A 179 24.60 -21.37 -3.89
CA ILE A 179 24.69 -22.47 -2.93
C ILE A 179 23.84 -23.67 -3.37
N ALA A 180 22.59 -23.44 -3.80
CA ALA A 180 21.67 -24.54 -4.11
C ALA A 180 22.11 -25.39 -5.30
N ALA A 181 22.59 -24.77 -6.40
CA ALA A 181 23.07 -25.50 -7.57
C ALA A 181 24.27 -26.41 -7.24
N VAL A 182 25.16 -25.96 -6.35
CA VAL A 182 26.30 -26.74 -5.83
C VAL A 182 25.84 -27.91 -4.95
N HIS A 183 24.78 -27.74 -4.16
CA HIS A 183 24.31 -28.76 -3.21
C HIS A 183 23.36 -29.78 -3.83
N GLN A 184 22.66 -29.44 -4.92
CA GLN A 184 21.75 -30.33 -5.65
C GLN A 184 21.99 -30.23 -7.17
N PRO A 185 23.09 -30.83 -7.69
CA PRO A 185 23.39 -30.85 -9.12
C PRO A 185 22.41 -31.78 -9.87
N SER A 186 21.25 -31.23 -10.21
CA SER A 186 20.21 -31.86 -11.03
C SER A 186 19.92 -30.99 -12.26
N PRO A 187 19.81 -31.56 -13.48
CA PRO A 187 19.48 -30.78 -14.68
C PRO A 187 18.14 -30.04 -14.56
N ALA A 188 17.19 -30.61 -13.81
CA ALA A 188 15.92 -29.96 -13.52
C ALA A 188 16.08 -28.72 -12.62
N VAL A 189 17.01 -28.76 -11.65
CA VAL A 189 17.34 -27.59 -10.81
C VAL A 189 18.06 -26.54 -11.65
N ALA A 190 19.03 -26.91 -12.48
CA ALA A 190 19.71 -25.97 -13.38
C ALA A 190 18.73 -25.27 -14.34
N SER A 191 17.79 -26.01 -14.93
CA SER A 191 16.71 -25.46 -15.79
C SER A 191 15.70 -24.60 -15.01
N ALA A 192 15.52 -24.85 -13.70
CA ALA A 192 14.70 -24.02 -12.82
C ALA A 192 15.42 -22.76 -12.30
N VAL A 193 16.75 -22.74 -12.23
CA VAL A 193 17.57 -21.55 -11.88
C VAL A 193 17.38 -20.43 -12.91
N ASP A 194 17.23 -20.77 -14.19
CA ASP A 194 16.96 -19.83 -15.29
C ASP A 194 15.49 -19.33 -15.31
N LYS A 195 14.56 -20.05 -14.67
CA LYS A 195 13.16 -19.62 -14.50
C LYS A 195 12.97 -18.97 -13.13
N ASP A 196 13.30 -17.67 -13.05
CA ASP A 196 13.54 -16.78 -11.89
C ASP A 196 12.69 -16.93 -10.60
N TYR A 197 11.57 -17.64 -10.63
CA TYR A 197 10.59 -17.75 -9.54
C TYR A 197 10.74 -19.03 -8.71
N ALA A 198 10.86 -20.21 -9.32
CA ALA A 198 10.64 -21.50 -8.64
C ALA A 198 11.64 -21.77 -7.49
N LEU A 199 12.88 -21.31 -7.63
CA LEU A 199 13.94 -21.56 -6.65
C LEU A 199 13.97 -20.55 -5.48
N ARG A 200 13.06 -19.56 -5.43
CA ARG A 200 13.01 -18.58 -4.34
C ARG A 200 12.53 -19.20 -3.02
N GLU A 201 11.50 -20.04 -3.07
CA GLU A 201 10.81 -20.54 -1.87
C GLU A 201 11.70 -21.52 -1.09
N SER A 202 12.19 -22.58 -1.75
CA SER A 202 12.93 -23.66 -1.10
C SER A 202 14.26 -23.23 -0.43
N ILE A 203 14.95 -22.21 -0.96
CA ILE A 203 16.23 -21.77 -0.38
C ILE A 203 16.03 -20.73 0.72
N THR A 204 15.03 -19.86 0.60
CA THR A 204 14.73 -18.85 1.63
C THR A 204 14.37 -19.54 2.95
N ALA A 205 13.56 -20.59 2.89
CA ALA A 205 13.22 -21.44 4.04
C ALA A 205 14.44 -22.03 4.78
N ILE A 206 15.55 -22.33 4.07
CA ILE A 206 16.79 -22.88 4.67
C ILE A 206 17.55 -21.81 5.46
N VAL A 207 17.53 -20.54 5.01
CA VAL A 207 18.21 -19.43 5.70
C VAL A 207 17.39 -18.91 6.88
N SER A 208 16.07 -18.86 6.72
CA SER A 208 15.11 -18.23 7.65
C SER A 208 14.81 -19.02 8.93
N GLN A 209 15.46 -20.16 9.17
CA GLN A 209 15.40 -20.87 10.47
C GLN A 209 16.20 -20.13 11.57
N GLY A 210 15.86 -18.88 11.80
CA GLY A 210 16.53 -17.99 12.74
C GLY A 210 15.52 -16.97 13.23
N GLN A 211 15.06 -17.15 14.47
CA GLN A 211 14.10 -16.26 15.09
C GLN A 211 14.55 -14.80 14.92
N PRO A 212 13.70 -13.91 14.37
CA PRO A 212 13.93 -12.49 14.47
C PRO A 212 14.16 -12.13 15.93
N TYR A 213 15.26 -11.43 16.23
CA TYR A 213 15.47 -10.90 17.57
C TYR A 213 14.50 -9.72 17.74
N HIS A 214 13.26 -10.03 18.10
CA HIS A 214 12.20 -9.04 18.30
C HIS A 214 12.75 -7.94 19.22
N PRO A 215 12.75 -6.67 18.77
CA PRO A 215 13.05 -5.57 19.67
C PRO A 215 12.02 -5.63 20.80
N VAL A 216 12.45 -6.02 22.01
CA VAL A 216 11.57 -6.04 23.18
C VAL A 216 10.97 -4.65 23.29
N ALA A 217 9.66 -4.55 23.07
CA ALA A 217 8.94 -3.29 23.09
C ALA A 217 9.16 -2.66 24.46
N ALA A 218 10.02 -1.63 24.51
CA ALA A 218 10.29 -0.91 25.73
C ALA A 218 8.94 -0.39 26.24
N PRO A 219 8.54 -0.71 27.50
CA PRO A 219 7.24 -0.33 28.00
C PRO A 219 6.99 1.14 27.73
N SER A 220 5.83 1.46 27.15
CA SER A 220 5.42 2.82 26.81
C SER A 220 5.13 3.61 28.09
N THR A 221 6.20 4.00 28.78
CA THR A 221 6.19 5.03 29.80
C THR A 221 5.68 6.30 29.15
N HIS A 222 4.42 6.62 29.43
CA HIS A 222 3.83 7.92 29.15
C HIS A 222 4.55 8.98 30.01
N LEU A 223 5.73 9.40 29.53
CA LEU A 223 6.36 10.63 29.95
C LEU A 223 5.58 11.76 29.30
N ASP A 224 4.60 12.28 30.04
CA ASP A 224 3.76 13.43 29.69
C ASP A 224 4.61 14.68 29.44
N SER A 225 5.17 14.76 28.23
CA SER A 225 5.96 15.88 27.75
C SER A 225 5.35 16.36 26.44
N SER A 226 4.91 17.62 26.44
CA SER A 226 4.30 18.26 25.27
C SER A 226 5.22 18.15 24.05
N PRO A 227 4.69 18.12 22.82
CA PRO A 227 5.49 18.35 21.61
C PRO A 227 6.25 19.69 21.64
N THR A 228 5.84 20.63 22.50
CA THR A 228 6.55 21.90 22.75
C THR A 228 7.51 21.88 23.94
N THR A 229 7.69 20.74 24.63
CA THR A 229 8.66 20.63 25.73
C THR A 229 10.08 20.65 25.19
N LEU A 230 10.86 21.62 25.65
CA LEU A 230 12.29 21.78 25.36
C LEU A 230 13.15 21.17 26.48
N PRO A 231 14.37 20.70 26.19
CA PRO A 231 15.40 20.41 27.20
C PRO A 231 15.85 21.65 27.97
N SER A 232 16.82 21.48 28.87
CA SER A 232 17.53 22.63 29.46
C SER A 232 18.33 23.38 28.38
N VAL A 233 18.72 24.62 28.64
CA VAL A 233 19.49 25.43 27.68
C VAL A 233 20.85 24.79 27.41
N GLU A 234 21.47 24.23 28.45
CA GLU A 234 22.76 23.55 28.40
C GLU A 234 22.69 22.24 27.58
N GLU A 235 21.60 21.46 27.73
CA GLU A 235 21.38 20.28 26.90
C GLU A 235 21.07 20.66 25.44
N MET A 236 20.32 21.74 25.19
CA MET A 236 20.05 22.22 23.83
C MET A 236 21.30 22.73 23.12
N ASP A 237 22.14 23.52 23.80
CA ASP A 237 23.41 24.01 23.25
C ASP A 237 24.33 22.82 22.94
N SER A 238 24.48 21.86 23.88
CA SER A 238 25.27 20.64 23.69
C SER A 238 24.75 19.75 22.53
N LEU A 239 23.44 19.60 22.37
CA LEU A 239 22.86 18.83 21.25
C LEU A 239 22.99 19.54 19.89
N LEU A 240 23.04 20.88 19.85
CA LEU A 240 23.39 21.62 18.64
C LEU A 240 24.85 21.38 18.25
N ASP A 241 25.77 21.44 19.22
CA ASP A 241 27.20 21.18 18.99
C ASP A 241 27.42 19.77 18.45
N ILE A 242 26.86 18.74 19.11
CA ILE A 242 26.93 17.35 18.66
C ILE A 242 26.29 17.18 17.26
N TYR A 243 25.20 17.88 16.94
CA TYR A 243 24.61 17.82 15.61
C TYR A 243 25.58 18.35 14.55
N PHE A 244 26.13 19.56 14.72
CA PHE A 244 27.00 20.17 13.71
C PHE A 244 28.34 19.44 13.57
N ASP A 245 28.94 18.96 14.67
CA ASP A 245 30.18 18.16 14.67
C ASP A 245 30.04 16.74 14.04
N THR A 246 28.81 16.27 13.82
CA THR A 246 28.54 14.91 13.30
C THR A 246 27.64 14.91 12.05
N ALA A 247 26.32 14.98 12.22
CA ALA A 247 25.36 14.88 11.14
C ALA A 247 25.36 16.11 10.22
N GLY A 248 25.46 17.32 10.79
CA GLY A 248 25.55 18.57 10.04
C GLY A 248 26.83 18.66 9.20
N ALA A 249 27.97 18.24 9.75
CA ALA A 249 29.23 18.13 9.02
C ALA A 249 29.15 17.18 7.81
N VAL A 250 28.48 16.02 7.94
CA VAL A 250 28.34 15.05 6.84
C VAL A 250 27.24 15.44 5.83
N PHE A 251 26.24 16.22 6.26
CA PHE A 251 25.12 16.68 5.44
C PHE A 251 24.89 18.20 5.62
N PRO A 252 25.77 19.07 5.08
CA PRO A 252 25.79 20.51 5.38
C PRO A 252 24.74 21.31 4.60
N PHE A 253 23.45 20.97 4.78
CA PHE A 253 22.31 21.67 4.16
C PHE A 253 21.61 22.69 5.08
N ILE A 254 21.95 22.72 6.39
CA ILE A 254 21.52 23.74 7.34
C ILE A 254 22.70 24.65 7.64
N HIS A 255 22.52 25.98 7.52
CA HIS A 255 23.55 26.95 7.88
C HIS A 255 23.60 27.14 9.40
N GLU A 256 24.76 26.86 9.99
CA GLU A 256 24.96 26.86 11.44
C GLU A 256 24.71 28.24 12.06
N ASP A 257 25.33 29.31 11.54
CA ASP A 257 25.15 30.66 12.07
C ASP A 257 23.69 31.12 12.01
N THR A 258 22.98 30.86 10.89
CA THR A 258 21.55 31.19 10.76
C THR A 258 20.71 30.42 11.79
N MET A 259 21.04 29.15 12.03
CA MET A 259 20.31 28.31 12.99
C MET A 259 20.59 28.73 14.43
N ARG A 260 21.86 28.93 14.81
CA ARG A 260 22.26 29.39 16.15
C ARG A 260 21.79 30.80 16.47
N LYS A 261 21.76 31.70 15.47
CA LYS A 261 21.15 33.04 15.59
C LYS A 261 19.65 32.92 15.88
N THR A 262 18.92 32.14 15.08
CA THR A 262 17.46 31.96 15.26
C THR A 262 17.14 31.30 16.61
N TYR A 263 17.95 30.32 17.04
CA TYR A 263 17.87 29.72 18.37
C TYR A 263 18.12 30.76 19.48
N THR A 264 19.13 31.62 19.34
CA THR A 264 19.44 32.68 20.31
C THR A 264 18.31 33.71 20.40
N GLU A 265 17.75 34.13 19.26
CA GLU A 265 16.58 35.01 19.22
C GLU A 265 15.34 34.37 19.87
N CYS A 266 15.11 33.07 19.66
CA CYS A 266 14.07 32.32 20.37
C CYS A 266 14.34 32.26 21.88
N ARG A 267 15.58 31.95 22.29
CA ARG A 267 16.00 31.86 23.70
C ARG A 267 15.78 33.18 24.45
N LEU A 268 16.18 34.31 23.86
CA LEU A 268 15.97 35.65 24.42
C LEU A 268 14.48 36.01 24.60
N ASN A 269 13.60 35.45 23.77
CA ASN A 269 12.14 35.64 23.85
C ASN A 269 11.43 34.50 24.63
N GLY A 270 12.16 33.69 25.40
CA GLY A 270 11.60 32.58 26.18
C GLY A 270 10.87 31.53 25.33
N PHE A 271 11.30 31.35 24.08
CA PHE A 271 10.71 30.50 23.03
C PHE A 271 9.23 30.80 22.67
N THR A 272 8.64 31.87 23.22
CA THR A 272 7.21 32.22 23.10
C THR A 272 6.69 32.48 21.68
N ARG A 273 7.59 32.64 20.70
CA ARG A 273 7.26 32.95 19.29
C ARG A 273 7.90 31.98 18.28
N ALA A 274 8.38 30.83 18.74
CA ALA A 274 8.98 29.81 17.87
C ALA A 274 7.95 29.27 16.85
N ARG A 275 8.34 29.19 15.56
CA ARG A 275 7.49 28.67 14.49
C ARG A 275 7.46 27.13 14.55
N ARG A 276 6.27 26.53 14.40
CA ARG A 276 6.04 25.08 14.54
C ARG A 276 6.92 24.23 13.61
N THR A 277 7.19 24.73 12.41
CA THR A 277 8.11 24.14 11.42
C THR A 277 9.55 24.14 11.94
N TRP A 278 10.08 25.30 12.33
CA TRP A 278 11.42 25.45 12.91
C TRP A 278 11.61 24.60 14.17
N LEU A 279 10.62 24.54 15.07
CA LEU A 279 10.67 23.72 16.27
C LEU A 279 10.68 22.21 15.96
N GLY A 280 9.97 21.77 14.90
CA GLY A 280 10.05 20.40 14.40
C GLY A 280 11.42 20.08 13.81
N THR A 281 12.02 21.00 13.05
CA THR A 281 13.40 20.88 12.52
C THR A 281 14.41 20.78 13.67
N LEU A 282 14.31 21.62 14.70
CA LEU A 282 15.17 21.58 15.89
C LEU A 282 15.07 20.24 16.64
N ASN A 283 13.86 19.73 16.85
CA ASN A 283 13.69 18.40 17.46
C ASN A 283 14.31 17.29 16.58
N MET A 284 14.22 17.36 15.24
CA MET A 284 14.92 16.41 14.38
C MET A 284 16.45 16.52 14.46
N MET A 285 17.01 17.72 14.64
CA MET A 285 18.45 17.88 14.90
C MET A 285 18.86 17.23 16.23
N PHE A 286 18.04 17.39 17.29
CA PHE A 286 18.26 16.76 18.59
C PHE A 286 18.14 15.22 18.55
N ALA A 287 17.22 14.68 17.74
CA ALA A 287 17.12 13.23 17.48
C ALA A 287 18.39 12.71 16.79
N MET A 288 18.86 13.42 15.76
CA MET A 288 20.09 13.07 15.05
C MET A 288 21.32 13.14 15.97
N ALA A 289 21.49 14.22 16.74
CA ALA A 289 22.57 14.35 17.72
C ALA A 289 22.54 13.20 18.74
N SER A 290 21.35 12.91 19.33
CA SER A 290 21.16 11.80 20.26
C SER A 290 21.51 10.43 19.67
N SER A 291 21.35 10.25 18.35
CA SER A 291 21.72 9.01 17.64
C SER A 291 23.23 8.81 17.48
N PHE A 292 24.00 9.91 17.44
CA PHE A 292 25.46 9.92 17.23
C PHE A 292 26.28 10.22 18.49
N ASP A 293 25.64 10.49 19.63
CA ASP A 293 26.27 10.78 20.94
C ASP A 293 26.95 9.55 21.59
N ARG A 294 27.90 8.94 20.88
CA ARG A 294 28.63 7.73 21.32
C ARG A 294 29.53 7.98 22.52
N ASP A 295 30.09 9.20 22.61
CA ASP A 295 31.09 9.57 23.60
C ASP A 295 30.47 9.74 25.01
N HIS A 296 29.21 10.22 25.11
CA HIS A 296 28.49 10.29 26.39
C HIS A 296 27.51 9.12 26.60
N VAL A 297 26.96 8.53 25.53
CA VAL A 297 25.98 7.42 25.60
C VAL A 297 26.44 6.22 24.75
N PRO A 298 27.29 5.31 25.28
CA PRO A 298 27.84 4.21 24.50
C PRO A 298 26.79 3.22 23.95
N SER A 299 25.78 2.87 24.75
CA SER A 299 24.69 1.95 24.36
C SER A 299 23.84 2.53 23.22
N ALA A 300 23.74 1.80 22.10
CA ALA A 300 22.89 2.18 20.98
C ALA A 300 21.40 2.20 21.38
N LYS A 301 20.98 1.28 22.25
CA LYS A 301 19.61 1.25 22.78
C LYS A 301 19.25 2.54 23.51
N LYS A 302 20.11 3.02 24.42
CA LYS A 302 19.88 4.28 25.15
C LYS A 302 19.89 5.52 24.23
N ARG A 303 20.77 5.54 23.22
CA ARG A 303 20.76 6.58 22.17
C ARG A 303 19.46 6.58 21.36
N PHE A 304 18.98 5.41 20.96
CA PHE A 304 17.71 5.25 20.26
C PHE A 304 16.53 5.71 21.13
N GLU A 305 16.48 5.33 22.41
CA GLU A 305 15.46 5.78 23.36
C GLU A 305 15.42 7.32 23.48
N ARG A 306 16.58 7.97 23.68
CA ARG A 306 16.71 9.45 23.73
C ARG A 306 16.29 10.10 22.39
N SER A 307 16.76 9.56 21.27
CA SER A 307 16.41 10.05 19.93
C SER A 307 14.92 9.94 19.63
N ASN A 308 14.26 8.84 20.03
CA ASN A 308 12.86 8.57 19.76
C ASN A 308 11.92 9.58 20.46
N ILE A 309 12.31 10.13 21.62
CA ILE A 309 11.58 11.22 22.28
C ILE A 309 11.52 12.45 21.38
N PHE A 310 12.67 12.93 20.90
CA PHE A 310 12.74 14.10 20.02
C PHE A 310 12.08 13.84 18.65
N TYR A 311 12.27 12.66 18.08
CA TYR A 311 11.61 12.24 16.84
C TYR A 311 10.09 12.29 16.94
N LYS A 312 9.49 11.75 18.03
CA LYS A 312 8.03 11.81 18.26
C LYS A 312 7.53 13.25 18.36
N ARG A 313 8.19 14.10 19.16
CA ARG A 313 7.84 15.54 19.24
C ARG A 313 7.89 16.21 17.87
N ALA A 314 8.91 15.90 17.04
CA ALA A 314 9.02 16.44 15.70
C ALA A 314 7.89 15.95 14.76
N GLN A 315 7.51 14.67 14.84
CA GLN A 315 6.37 14.12 14.09
C GLN A 315 5.04 14.78 14.50
N GLU A 316 4.78 14.94 15.80
CA GLU A 316 3.58 15.64 16.30
C GLU A 316 3.54 17.10 15.82
N LEU A 317 4.69 17.78 15.77
CA LEU A 317 4.78 19.15 15.26
C LEU A 317 4.55 19.22 13.75
N CYS A 318 5.12 18.32 12.93
CA CYS A 318 5.24 18.55 11.48
C CYS A 318 4.65 17.48 10.54
N SER A 319 4.21 16.30 10.99
CA SER A 319 3.71 15.22 10.11
C SER A 319 2.44 15.56 9.31
N ASP A 320 1.58 16.42 9.84
CA ASP A 320 0.37 16.93 9.17
C ASP A 320 0.69 18.16 8.30
N LEU A 321 1.70 18.96 8.70
CA LEU A 321 2.17 20.11 7.94
C LEU A 321 2.95 19.69 6.68
N SER A 322 3.77 18.63 6.75
CA SER A 322 4.58 18.17 5.61
C SER A 322 3.77 17.75 4.39
N ARG A 323 2.51 17.34 4.59
CA ARG A 323 1.56 16.98 3.53
C ARG A 323 0.84 18.19 2.91
N ARG A 324 0.95 19.40 3.51
CA ARG A 324 0.17 20.59 3.12
C ARG A 324 0.99 21.88 2.96
N VAL A 325 2.23 21.92 3.42
CA VAL A 325 3.07 23.14 3.48
C VAL A 325 4.38 22.89 2.75
N ILE A 326 4.66 23.71 1.73
CA ILE A 326 5.90 23.70 0.98
C ILE A 326 6.73 24.90 1.43
N SER A 327 7.84 24.64 2.12
CA SER A 327 8.80 25.66 2.60
C SER A 327 10.18 25.04 2.79
N LEU A 328 11.25 25.85 2.77
CA LEU A 328 12.62 25.35 2.94
C LEU A 328 12.80 24.61 4.28
N GLU A 329 12.20 25.13 5.36
CA GLU A 329 12.21 24.45 6.66
C GLU A 329 11.50 23.10 6.64
N MET A 330 10.43 22.95 5.86
CA MET A 330 9.74 21.66 5.72
C MET A 330 10.57 20.68 4.89
N VAL A 331 11.31 21.16 3.88
CA VAL A 331 12.31 20.37 3.15
C VAL A 331 13.44 19.94 4.10
N HIS A 332 13.98 20.84 4.93
CA HIS A 332 15.01 20.52 5.92
C HIS A 332 14.54 19.53 6.99
N TYR A 333 13.33 19.71 7.54
CA TYR A 333 12.71 18.74 8.46
C TYR A 333 12.54 17.37 7.80
N LEU A 334 11.95 17.29 6.61
CA LEU A 334 11.75 16.02 5.91
C LEU A 334 13.07 15.35 5.53
N LEU A 335 14.09 16.13 5.15
CA LEU A 335 15.43 15.64 4.83
C LEU A 335 16.12 15.03 6.06
N LEU A 336 15.99 15.66 7.24
CA LEU A 336 16.43 15.07 8.50
C LEU A 336 15.65 13.78 8.83
N VAL A 337 14.34 13.72 8.57
CA VAL A 337 13.53 12.51 8.77
C VAL A 337 14.00 11.37 7.87
N VAL A 338 14.31 11.63 6.59
CA VAL A 338 14.84 10.61 5.66
C VAL A 338 16.17 10.05 6.16
N ILE A 339 17.12 10.91 6.52
CA ILE A 339 18.45 10.50 6.99
C ILE A 339 18.34 9.76 8.34
N HIS A 340 17.42 10.17 9.22
CA HIS A 340 17.14 9.42 10.46
C HIS A 340 16.57 8.04 10.17
N CYS A 341 15.53 7.93 9.33
CA CYS A 341 14.88 6.66 9.00
C CYS A 341 15.83 5.66 8.31
N GLN A 342 16.81 6.12 7.51
CA GLN A 342 17.87 5.28 6.94
C GLN A 342 18.65 4.47 8.00
N GLY A 343 18.85 5.03 9.20
CA GLY A 343 19.50 4.36 10.32
C GLY A 343 18.61 3.40 11.13
N THR A 344 17.39 3.10 10.68
CA THR A 344 16.37 2.38 11.47
C THR A 344 15.60 1.33 10.64
N GLN A 345 14.76 0.54 11.31
CA GLN A 345 13.79 -0.41 10.74
C GLN A 345 12.57 0.28 10.09
N ARG A 346 12.78 1.35 9.29
CA ARG A 346 11.71 2.21 8.74
C ARG A 346 11.90 2.50 7.24
N SER A 347 12.14 1.46 6.44
CA SER A 347 12.45 1.56 5.01
C SER A 347 11.38 2.27 4.17
N VAL A 348 10.11 1.88 4.34
CA VAL A 348 8.95 2.52 3.68
C VAL A 348 8.85 4.00 4.05
N GLN A 349 9.04 4.32 5.33
CA GLN A 349 8.98 5.69 5.84
C GLN A 349 10.14 6.55 5.26
N ALA A 350 11.35 5.99 5.11
CA ALA A 350 12.46 6.67 4.44
C ALA A 350 12.15 6.96 2.97
N TRP A 351 11.69 5.96 2.20
CA TRP A 351 11.39 6.11 0.76
C TRP A 351 10.24 7.09 0.50
N ASN A 352 9.13 6.97 1.25
CA ASN A 352 7.96 7.83 1.05
C ASN A 352 8.22 9.29 1.46
N ASN A 353 8.99 9.53 2.52
CA ASN A 353 9.42 10.88 2.87
C ASN A 353 10.43 11.44 1.85
N HIS A 354 11.33 10.63 1.31
CA HIS A 354 12.28 11.08 0.26
C HIS A 354 11.55 11.52 -1.02
N GLY A 355 10.55 10.76 -1.48
CA GLY A 355 9.69 11.19 -2.59
C GLY A 355 8.93 12.49 -2.32
N LEU A 356 8.60 12.78 -1.04
CA LEU A 356 8.00 14.05 -0.63
C LEU A 356 9.02 15.20 -0.57
N VAL A 357 10.25 14.95 -0.08
CA VAL A 357 11.38 15.89 -0.13
C VAL A 357 11.63 16.38 -1.55
N ILE A 358 11.76 15.46 -2.52
CA ILE A 358 12.04 15.78 -3.91
C ILE A 358 10.94 16.69 -4.49
N ARG A 359 9.67 16.31 -4.35
CA ARG A 359 8.54 17.12 -4.85
C ARG A 359 8.49 18.51 -4.21
N SER A 360 8.72 18.61 -2.91
CA SER A 360 8.77 19.90 -2.20
C SER A 360 9.96 20.77 -2.62
N ALA A 361 11.15 20.18 -2.82
CA ALA A 361 12.34 20.89 -3.28
C ALA A 361 12.23 21.38 -4.73
N ILE A 362 11.60 20.58 -5.60
CA ILE A 362 11.27 20.98 -6.98
C ILE A 362 10.24 22.10 -6.98
N ALA A 363 9.18 22.01 -6.16
CA ALA A 363 8.15 23.04 -6.04
C ALA A 363 8.65 24.37 -5.44
N LEU A 364 9.76 24.35 -4.67
CA LEU A 364 10.48 25.55 -4.22
C LEU A 364 11.48 26.10 -5.26
N GLY A 365 11.68 25.42 -6.38
CA GLY A 365 12.62 25.84 -7.41
C GLY A 365 14.10 25.63 -7.06
N LEU A 366 14.45 24.81 -6.05
CA LEU A 366 15.86 24.64 -5.62
C LEU A 366 16.80 24.11 -6.72
N HIS A 367 16.22 23.48 -7.74
CA HIS A 367 16.85 22.94 -8.95
C HIS A 367 17.11 23.98 -10.07
N SER A 368 16.74 25.26 -9.86
CA SER A 368 16.77 26.32 -10.87
C SER A 368 17.34 27.62 -10.31
N ASP A 369 18.05 28.38 -11.14
CA ASP A 369 18.59 29.70 -10.80
C ASP A 369 17.57 30.85 -10.98
N SER A 370 16.30 30.52 -11.25
CA SER A 370 15.24 31.49 -11.61
C SER A 370 14.79 32.45 -10.50
N ASN A 371 15.39 32.42 -9.30
CA ASN A 371 15.16 33.40 -8.24
C ASN A 371 15.93 34.70 -8.50
N GLY A 372 15.55 35.42 -9.56
CA GLY A 372 16.20 36.65 -10.06
C GLY A 372 16.06 37.90 -9.19
N GLN A 373 16.27 37.78 -7.87
CA GLN A 373 16.44 38.89 -6.94
C GLN A 373 17.85 38.83 -6.32
N ALA A 374 18.27 39.91 -5.64
CA ALA A 374 19.55 39.96 -4.94
C ALA A 374 19.51 39.11 -3.65
N VAL A 375 19.50 37.79 -3.80
CA VAL A 375 19.59 36.84 -2.68
C VAL A 375 21.02 36.87 -2.11
N ASP A 376 21.12 36.83 -0.79
CA ASP A 376 22.38 36.66 -0.07
C ASP A 376 23.14 35.42 -0.57
N PRO A 377 24.41 35.54 -1.03
CA PRO A 377 25.21 34.44 -1.56
C PRO A 377 25.32 33.23 -0.63
N VAL A 378 25.24 33.44 0.70
CA VAL A 378 25.25 32.35 1.68
C VAL A 378 23.97 31.51 1.56
N ASN A 379 22.81 32.16 1.41
CA ASN A 379 21.55 31.43 1.29
C ASN A 379 21.44 30.68 -0.04
N GLU A 380 21.94 31.21 -1.16
CA GLU A 380 21.99 30.45 -2.43
C GLU A 380 23.01 29.31 -2.40
N GLU A 381 24.13 29.43 -1.69
CA GLU A 381 25.01 28.27 -1.44
C GLU A 381 24.26 27.20 -0.64
N TYR A 382 23.54 27.56 0.42
CA TYR A 382 22.76 26.58 1.20
C TYR A 382 21.54 26.02 0.45
N HIS A 383 20.97 26.74 -0.51
CA HIS A 383 20.00 26.17 -1.47
C HIS A 383 20.67 25.12 -2.37
N ARG A 384 21.84 25.40 -2.95
CA ARG A 384 22.60 24.43 -3.77
C ARG A 384 23.06 23.23 -2.94
N ARG A 385 23.50 23.41 -1.69
CA ARG A 385 23.83 22.29 -0.76
C ARG A 385 22.61 21.45 -0.40
N THR A 386 21.47 22.08 -0.14
CA THR A 386 20.20 21.37 0.10
C THR A 386 19.84 20.49 -1.12
N TRP A 387 19.90 21.04 -2.33
CA TRP A 387 19.62 20.31 -3.56
C TRP A 387 20.63 19.17 -3.82
N ALA A 388 21.93 19.44 -3.67
CA ALA A 388 23.00 18.46 -3.84
C ALA A 388 22.90 17.29 -2.84
N VAL A 389 22.54 17.52 -1.58
CA VAL A 389 22.31 16.45 -0.59
C VAL A 389 21.11 15.59 -0.97
N ILE A 390 20.01 16.20 -1.44
CA ILE A 390 18.82 15.46 -1.91
C ILE A 390 19.18 14.59 -3.12
N TYR A 391 19.94 15.12 -4.08
CA TYR A 391 20.45 14.34 -5.22
C TYR A 391 21.35 13.17 -4.79
N CYS A 392 22.27 13.39 -3.85
CA CYS A 392 23.15 12.32 -3.36
C CYS A 392 22.35 11.20 -2.69
N LEU A 393 21.36 11.54 -1.85
CA LEU A 393 20.48 10.57 -1.18
C LEU A 393 19.57 9.84 -2.17
N ASP A 394 19.10 10.51 -3.23
CA ASP A 394 18.36 9.89 -4.33
C ASP A 394 19.16 8.77 -4.99
N LYS A 395 20.44 8.99 -5.30
CA LYS A 395 21.31 7.95 -5.88
C LYS A 395 21.60 6.82 -4.88
N VAL A 396 21.88 7.14 -3.61
CA VAL A 396 22.08 6.14 -2.54
C VAL A 396 20.87 5.23 -2.37
N LEU A 397 19.66 5.80 -2.22
CA LEU A 397 18.44 5.04 -1.99
C LEU A 397 18.05 4.22 -3.22
N SER A 398 18.28 4.75 -4.43
CA SER A 398 18.07 4.03 -5.68
C SER A 398 18.99 2.82 -5.81
N VAL A 399 20.28 2.95 -5.47
CA VAL A 399 21.21 1.81 -5.41
C VAL A 399 20.76 0.78 -4.37
N ALA A 400 20.51 1.22 -3.13
CA ALA A 400 20.21 0.33 -2.00
C ALA A 400 18.92 -0.46 -2.21
N PHE A 401 17.83 0.21 -2.56
CA PHE A 401 16.54 -0.42 -2.81
C PHE A 401 16.42 -1.05 -4.20
N GLY A 402 17.35 -0.83 -5.13
CA GLY A 402 17.21 -1.32 -6.50
C GLY A 402 16.04 -0.67 -7.24
N ARG A 403 15.87 0.65 -7.08
CA ARG A 403 14.77 1.43 -7.66
C ARG A 403 15.30 2.50 -8.62
N PRO A 404 14.48 3.04 -9.54
CA PRO A 404 14.88 4.16 -10.38
C PRO A 404 15.15 5.43 -9.57
N ALA A 405 16.12 6.22 -10.03
CA ALA A 405 16.43 7.53 -9.49
C ALA A 405 15.37 8.56 -9.90
N SER A 406 14.95 9.42 -8.95
CA SER A 406 13.90 10.41 -9.18
C SER A 406 14.42 11.75 -9.69
N ILE A 407 15.73 12.02 -9.57
CA ILE A 407 16.37 13.26 -10.03
C ILE A 407 17.35 12.92 -11.17
N PRO A 408 17.05 13.24 -12.44
CA PRO A 408 18.01 13.16 -13.54
C PRO A 408 19.23 14.07 -13.32
N ASP A 409 20.39 13.69 -13.87
CA ASP A 409 21.64 14.45 -13.70
C ASP A 409 21.56 15.86 -14.30
N GLU A 410 20.73 16.05 -15.33
CA GLU A 410 20.46 17.34 -15.98
C GLU A 410 19.94 18.40 -14.99
N LEU A 411 19.19 18.00 -13.96
CA LEU A 411 18.66 18.90 -12.92
C LEU A 411 19.72 19.37 -11.90
N MET A 412 20.97 18.92 -12.04
CA MET A 412 22.11 19.46 -11.28
C MET A 412 22.91 20.51 -12.06
N THR A 413 22.64 20.71 -13.34
CA THR A 413 23.36 21.67 -14.20
C THR A 413 23.28 23.08 -13.60
N GLY A 414 24.44 23.69 -13.31
CA GLY A 414 24.52 25.01 -12.66
C GLY A 414 24.28 25.02 -11.14
N ARG A 415 23.66 23.97 -10.58
CA ARG A 415 23.32 23.86 -9.14
C ARG A 415 24.34 23.05 -8.32
N GLU A 416 25.59 22.96 -8.79
CA GLU A 416 26.66 22.27 -8.07
C GLU A 416 27.03 23.00 -6.75
N PRO A 417 27.32 22.26 -5.66
CA PRO A 417 27.73 22.86 -4.38
C PRO A 417 29.17 23.39 -4.49
N ALA A 418 29.46 24.55 -3.92
CA ALA A 418 30.81 25.13 -3.98
C ALA A 418 31.68 24.61 -2.84
N SER A 419 32.97 24.38 -3.12
CA SER A 419 33.98 23.98 -2.12
C SER A 419 34.32 25.05 -1.07
N GLY A 420 33.60 26.19 -1.05
CA GLY A 420 33.66 27.15 0.04
C GLY A 420 32.76 28.37 -0.14
N LEU A 421 32.28 28.92 0.98
CA LEU A 421 31.60 30.21 1.01
C LEU A 421 32.59 31.33 0.66
N SER A 422 32.25 32.15 -0.34
CA SER A 422 33.01 33.36 -0.70
C SER A 422 32.67 34.53 0.23
N THR A 423 32.95 34.40 1.53
CA THR A 423 32.79 35.48 2.51
C THR A 423 33.98 36.46 2.43
N THR A 424 33.66 37.76 2.46
CA THR A 424 34.64 38.82 2.19
C THR A 424 35.56 39.10 3.39
N ALA A 425 36.84 38.73 3.25
CA ALA A 425 38.01 39.39 3.84
C ALA A 425 38.03 39.65 5.36
N SER A 426 38.42 38.66 6.15
CA SER A 426 38.90 38.86 7.55
C SER A 426 40.03 37.90 7.97
N SER A 427 41.19 38.03 7.31
CA SER A 427 42.55 37.80 7.83
C SER A 427 42.86 36.60 8.76
N GLY A 428 43.52 35.57 8.20
CA GLY A 428 44.29 34.58 8.96
C GLY A 428 45.25 33.78 8.06
N PRO A 429 46.48 33.41 8.49
CA PRO A 429 47.40 32.61 7.66
C PRO A 429 46.94 31.17 7.41
N HIS A 430 46.01 30.69 8.22
CA HIS A 430 45.23 29.48 7.99
C HIS A 430 43.77 29.92 7.87
N GLY A 431 43.33 30.23 6.65
CA GLY A 431 41.92 30.52 6.40
C GLY A 431 41.07 29.29 6.72
N ASN A 432 39.92 29.48 7.38
CA ASN A 432 39.00 28.38 7.66
C ASN A 432 38.51 27.77 6.34
N VAL A 433 39.02 26.59 6.00
CA VAL A 433 38.50 25.78 4.89
C VAL A 433 37.10 25.32 5.29
N ASP A 434 36.12 25.58 4.44
CA ASP A 434 34.77 25.03 4.54
C ASP A 434 34.79 23.56 4.14
N LEU A 435 35.39 22.78 5.04
CA LEU A 435 35.66 21.37 4.87
C LEU A 435 34.37 20.52 4.71
N PRO A 436 33.22 20.83 5.36
CA PRO A 436 31.93 20.22 5.02
C PRO A 436 31.49 20.53 3.59
N GLY A 437 31.63 21.78 3.13
CA GLY A 437 31.31 22.19 1.75
C GLY A 437 32.17 21.47 0.71
N GLU A 438 33.47 21.42 0.91
CA GLU A 438 34.39 20.67 0.06
C GLU A 438 34.11 19.16 0.09
N PHE A 439 33.87 18.57 1.26
CA PHE A 439 33.48 17.17 1.40
C PHE A 439 32.19 16.85 0.63
N LEU A 440 31.19 17.74 0.67
CA LEU A 440 29.97 17.62 -0.13
C LEU A 440 30.26 17.76 -1.63
N ALA A 441 31.09 18.71 -2.06
CA ALA A 441 31.44 18.89 -3.46
C ALA A 441 32.21 17.70 -4.06
N VAL A 442 33.17 17.11 -3.33
CA VAL A 442 33.84 15.89 -3.80
C VAL A 442 32.94 14.66 -3.72
N SER A 443 32.06 14.56 -2.71
CA SER A 443 31.06 13.49 -2.62
C SER A 443 30.05 13.56 -3.77
N PHE A 444 29.57 14.75 -4.12
CA PHE A 444 28.63 14.97 -5.22
C PHE A 444 29.19 14.44 -6.55
N ARG A 445 30.45 14.75 -6.86
CA ARG A 445 31.14 14.21 -8.05
C ARG A 445 31.26 12.68 -8.03
N LEU A 446 31.42 12.06 -6.85
CA LEU A 446 31.38 10.60 -6.71
C LEU A 446 29.98 10.03 -6.98
N TYR A 447 28.92 10.72 -6.54
CA TYR A 447 27.54 10.31 -6.80
C TYR A 447 27.10 10.49 -8.26
N GLN A 448 27.70 11.41 -9.02
CA GLN A 448 27.55 11.45 -10.49
C GLN A 448 28.15 10.20 -11.17
N VAL A 449 29.25 9.62 -10.65
CA VAL A 449 29.78 8.33 -11.13
C VAL A 449 28.81 7.18 -10.78
N MET A 450 28.20 7.22 -9.59
CA MET A 450 27.15 6.27 -9.19
C MET A 450 25.90 6.33 -10.08
N ALA A 451 25.44 7.54 -10.45
CA ALA A 451 24.32 7.72 -11.38
C ALA A 451 24.61 7.09 -12.76
N LYS A 452 25.83 7.30 -13.28
CA LYS A 452 26.27 6.69 -14.55
C LYS A 452 26.40 5.17 -14.46
N SER A 453 26.80 4.60 -13.32
CA SER A 453 26.76 3.15 -13.09
C SER A 453 25.32 2.61 -13.11
N LEU A 454 24.37 3.26 -12.40
CA LEU A 454 22.95 2.88 -12.43
C LEU A 454 22.37 2.86 -13.85
N ILE A 455 22.68 3.86 -14.67
CA ILE A 455 22.19 3.93 -16.06
C ILE A 455 22.91 2.87 -16.93
N ASN A 456 24.24 2.91 -16.99
CA ASN A 456 25.03 2.15 -17.97
C ASN A 456 25.18 0.66 -17.65
N GLN A 457 24.99 0.25 -16.39
CA GLN A 457 25.20 -1.14 -15.95
C GLN A 457 23.95 -1.80 -15.33
N TYR A 458 22.96 -1.00 -14.91
CA TYR A 458 21.75 -1.49 -14.23
C TYR A 458 20.44 -1.06 -14.93
N GLY A 459 20.50 -0.47 -16.12
CA GLY A 459 19.32 -0.06 -16.89
C GLY A 459 18.39 0.89 -16.13
N ALA A 460 18.97 1.74 -15.27
CA ALA A 460 18.27 2.62 -14.32
C ALA A 460 17.27 1.90 -13.39
N ASN A 461 17.43 0.59 -13.15
CA ASN A 461 16.50 -0.27 -12.40
C ASN A 461 15.06 -0.31 -12.98
N LEU A 462 14.87 -0.12 -14.29
CA LEU A 462 13.56 -0.05 -14.98
C LEU A 462 13.09 -1.37 -15.63
N GLU A 463 13.61 -2.53 -15.19
CA GLU A 463 13.29 -3.87 -15.75
C GLU A 463 13.29 -3.95 -17.29
N LYS A 464 14.41 -3.56 -17.93
CA LYS A 464 14.67 -3.89 -19.33
C LYS A 464 16.12 -4.15 -19.66
N ALA A 465 16.70 -5.12 -18.96
CA ALA A 465 17.93 -5.78 -19.35
C ALA A 465 17.63 -7.22 -19.80
N ASN A 466 17.42 -7.42 -21.10
CA ASN A 466 17.63 -8.74 -21.72
C ASN A 466 19.15 -9.00 -21.82
N SER A 467 19.86 -8.92 -20.69
CA SER A 467 21.30 -9.16 -20.60
C SER A 467 21.59 -10.66 -20.57
N ASN A 468 21.28 -11.32 -21.68
CA ASN A 468 22.28 -12.20 -22.26
C ASN A 468 23.50 -11.31 -22.49
N LEU A 469 24.51 -11.49 -21.64
CA LEU A 469 25.68 -10.63 -21.62
C LEU A 469 26.55 -10.94 -22.86
N ASP A 470 26.36 -10.17 -23.93
CA ASP A 470 27.44 -9.93 -24.90
C ASP A 470 28.49 -9.05 -24.18
N ASP A 471 29.28 -9.70 -23.31
CA ASP A 471 30.01 -9.13 -22.17
C ASP A 471 30.85 -7.88 -22.47
N ILE A 472 31.26 -7.68 -23.74
CA ILE A 472 32.04 -6.54 -24.22
C ILE A 472 31.44 -5.20 -23.78
N ALA A 473 30.11 -5.06 -23.81
CA ALA A 473 29.45 -3.81 -23.42
C ALA A 473 29.60 -3.52 -21.92
N SER A 474 29.35 -4.53 -21.07
CA SER A 474 29.45 -4.41 -19.60
C SER A 474 30.90 -4.26 -19.13
N LEU A 475 31.85 -4.97 -19.77
CA LEU A 475 33.29 -4.83 -19.55
C LEU A 475 33.77 -3.42 -19.92
N LYS A 476 33.37 -2.89 -21.08
CA LYS A 476 33.68 -1.52 -21.50
C LYS A 476 33.13 -0.49 -20.51
N ALA A 477 31.85 -0.58 -20.15
CA ALA A 477 31.22 0.33 -19.20
C ALA A 477 31.91 0.28 -17.82
N SER A 478 32.25 -0.93 -17.34
CA SER A 478 33.00 -1.10 -16.09
C SER A 478 34.40 -0.46 -16.18
N GLY A 479 35.10 -0.62 -17.29
CA GLY A 479 36.42 0.01 -17.52
C GLY A 479 36.39 1.54 -17.60
N GLU A 480 35.38 2.11 -18.26
CA GLU A 480 35.17 3.57 -18.32
C GLU A 480 34.82 4.13 -16.93
N LEU A 481 33.95 3.46 -16.18
CA LEU A 481 33.56 3.86 -14.82
C LEU A 481 34.70 3.69 -13.81
N ARG A 482 35.50 2.60 -13.90
CA ARG A 482 36.71 2.39 -13.10
C ARG A 482 37.71 3.52 -13.33
N LYS A 483 37.90 3.94 -14.59
CA LYS A 483 38.75 5.10 -14.90
C LYS A 483 38.19 6.37 -14.28
N MET A 484 36.90 6.68 -14.46
CA MET A 484 36.29 7.88 -13.85
C MET A 484 36.41 7.91 -12.33
N LEU A 485 36.31 6.73 -11.67
CA LEU A 485 36.48 6.58 -10.24
C LEU A 485 37.93 6.83 -9.80
N GLN A 486 38.91 6.32 -10.55
CA GLN A 486 40.34 6.57 -10.31
C GLN A 486 40.72 8.05 -10.58
N ASP A 487 40.23 8.63 -11.69
CA ASP A 487 40.42 10.04 -12.04
C ASP A 487 39.86 10.93 -10.90
N TRP A 488 38.66 10.63 -10.37
CA TRP A 488 38.10 11.28 -9.19
C TRP A 488 39.03 11.20 -7.98
N ALA A 489 39.53 10.02 -7.63
CA ALA A 489 40.41 9.82 -6.48
C ALA A 489 41.74 10.58 -6.59
N THR A 490 42.31 10.67 -7.80
CA THR A 490 43.52 11.49 -8.05
C THR A 490 43.24 13.00 -8.03
N SER A 491 41.98 13.42 -8.19
CA SER A 491 41.57 14.82 -8.10
C SER A 491 41.33 15.34 -6.68
N LEU A 492 41.49 14.50 -5.65
CA LEU A 492 41.24 14.87 -4.25
C LEU A 492 42.45 15.57 -3.61
N PRO A 493 42.22 16.55 -2.70
CA PRO A 493 43.28 17.07 -1.83
C PRO A 493 43.93 15.96 -1.00
N SER A 494 45.21 16.10 -0.67
CA SER A 494 45.98 15.10 0.10
C SER A 494 45.44 14.83 1.51
N TYR A 495 44.61 15.72 2.06
CA TYR A 495 43.91 15.52 3.33
C TYR A 495 42.58 14.74 3.21
N LEU A 496 42.03 14.60 1.99
CA LEU A 496 40.81 13.84 1.68
C LEU A 496 41.05 12.58 0.80
N SER A 497 42.25 12.42 0.23
CA SER A 497 42.62 11.27 -0.62
C SER A 497 42.40 9.91 0.07
N PRO A 498 42.08 8.81 -0.65
CA PRO A 498 41.71 7.54 -0.01
C PRO A 498 42.79 7.00 0.95
N CYS A 499 42.37 6.31 2.02
CA CYS A 499 43.27 5.68 2.97
C CYS A 499 43.44 4.17 2.72
N GLU A 500 44.63 3.67 2.99
CA GLU A 500 44.95 2.24 2.99
C GLU A 500 44.72 1.62 4.38
N PRO A 501 44.43 0.30 4.48
CA PRO A 501 44.51 -0.43 5.75
C PRO A 501 45.93 -0.34 6.33
N GLU A 502 46.07 -0.55 7.64
CA GLU A 502 47.34 -0.44 8.40
C GLU A 502 47.95 0.97 8.45
N SER A 503 47.43 1.95 7.71
CA SER A 503 47.90 3.33 7.78
C SER A 503 47.64 3.94 9.16
N GLY A 504 48.69 4.47 9.80
CA GLY A 504 48.60 5.23 11.07
C GLY A 504 47.82 6.54 10.99
N ILE A 505 47.21 6.85 9.83
CA ILE A 505 46.20 7.91 9.72
C ILE A 505 44.83 7.44 10.19
N LEU A 506 44.52 6.14 10.13
CA LEU A 506 43.20 5.60 10.47
C LEU A 506 42.78 5.88 11.92
N SER A 507 43.76 6.01 12.84
CA SER A 507 43.52 6.32 14.25
C SER A 507 43.48 7.81 14.59
N GLN A 508 43.68 8.71 13.61
CA GLN A 508 43.67 10.15 13.85
C GLN A 508 42.22 10.65 13.87
N ASN A 509 41.67 10.93 15.05
CA ASN A 509 40.32 11.48 15.21
C ASN A 509 40.31 13.00 14.95
N THR A 510 40.34 13.39 13.67
CA THR A 510 40.24 14.79 13.21
C THR A 510 39.14 14.92 12.14
N PRO A 511 38.44 16.08 12.02
CA PRO A 511 37.35 16.22 11.06
C PRO A 511 37.72 15.87 9.61
N ALA A 512 38.90 16.29 9.14
CA ALA A 512 39.40 15.94 7.81
C ALA A 512 39.62 14.44 7.63
N ASN A 513 40.08 13.73 8.67
CA ASN A 513 40.27 12.28 8.60
C ASN A 513 38.95 11.50 8.72
N ARG A 514 37.97 11.98 9.51
CA ARG A 514 36.59 11.46 9.49
C ARG A 514 36.03 11.50 8.06
N PHE A 515 36.15 12.65 7.39
CA PHE A 515 35.73 12.80 5.99
C PHE A 515 36.54 11.91 5.04
N ARG A 516 37.88 11.83 5.18
CA ARG A 516 38.74 10.94 4.39
C ARG A 516 38.27 9.48 4.46
N VAL A 517 38.01 8.97 5.66
CA VAL A 517 37.53 7.59 5.86
C VAL A 517 36.15 7.40 5.23
N ILE A 518 35.21 8.34 5.44
CA ILE A 518 33.88 8.25 4.81
C ILE A 518 33.97 8.27 3.27
N LEU A 519 34.82 9.12 2.68
CA LEU A 519 35.09 9.13 1.24
C LEU A 519 35.71 7.82 0.75
N THR A 520 36.63 7.24 1.53
CA THR A 520 37.27 5.96 1.21
C THR A 520 36.28 4.79 1.21
N LEU A 521 35.39 4.74 2.19
CA LEU A 521 34.35 3.71 2.24
C LEU A 521 33.29 3.89 1.14
N ARG A 522 32.93 5.15 0.80
CA ARG A 522 32.09 5.46 -0.37
C ARG A 522 32.76 5.05 -1.69
N TYR A 523 34.06 5.31 -1.82
CA TYR A 523 34.87 4.92 -2.99
C TYR A 523 34.88 3.41 -3.21
N TYR A 524 35.21 2.62 -2.18
CA TYR A 524 35.21 1.16 -2.31
C TYR A 524 33.81 0.57 -2.45
N ASN A 525 32.77 1.17 -1.85
CA ASN A 525 31.39 0.74 -2.09
C ASN A 525 30.94 0.98 -3.54
N LEU A 526 31.35 2.10 -4.16
CA LEU A 526 31.10 2.36 -5.58
C LEU A 526 31.97 1.47 -6.50
N ALA A 527 33.22 1.15 -6.13
CA ALA A 527 34.02 0.16 -6.84
C ALA A 527 33.34 -1.23 -6.83
N ILE A 528 32.81 -1.65 -5.68
CA ILE A 528 31.97 -2.87 -5.59
C ILE A 528 30.79 -2.74 -6.56
N LEU A 529 30.02 -1.65 -6.57
CA LEU A 529 28.89 -1.47 -7.48
C LEU A 529 29.29 -1.57 -8.97
N ILE A 530 30.43 -0.98 -9.36
CA ILE A 530 30.91 -0.97 -10.76
C ILE A 530 31.39 -2.36 -11.24
N HIS A 531 31.90 -3.20 -10.34
CA HIS A 531 32.44 -4.53 -10.69
C HIS A 531 31.49 -5.70 -10.29
N LYS A 532 30.45 -5.44 -9.48
CA LYS A 532 29.40 -6.40 -9.08
C LYS A 532 28.70 -7.08 -10.26
N PRO A 533 28.41 -6.45 -11.42
CA PRO A 533 27.86 -7.14 -12.59
C PRO A 533 28.77 -8.25 -13.15
N LEU A 534 30.09 -8.07 -13.09
CA LEU A 534 31.08 -9.02 -13.61
C LEU A 534 31.29 -10.18 -12.63
N LEU A 535 31.24 -9.91 -11.32
CA LEU A 535 31.14 -10.93 -10.29
C LEU A 535 29.84 -11.74 -10.40
N ARG A 536 28.71 -11.12 -10.77
CA ARG A 536 27.45 -11.85 -11.08
C ARG A 536 27.60 -12.74 -12.30
N ALA A 537 28.20 -12.26 -13.38
CA ALA A 537 28.47 -13.05 -14.59
C ALA A 537 29.33 -14.29 -14.26
N THR A 538 30.39 -14.08 -13.47
CA THR A 538 31.24 -15.15 -12.92
C THR A 538 30.43 -16.17 -12.13
N ILE A 539 29.68 -15.74 -11.09
CA ILE A 539 28.88 -16.64 -10.25
C ILE A 539 27.80 -17.38 -11.07
N ARG A 540 27.21 -16.74 -12.09
CA ARG A 540 26.24 -17.40 -13.00
C ARG A 540 26.86 -18.54 -13.81
N HIS A 541 28.17 -18.58 -14.01
CA HIS A 541 28.84 -19.68 -14.70
C HIS A 541 28.71 -21.01 -13.94
N LEU A 542 28.65 -20.97 -12.60
CA LEU A 542 28.45 -22.14 -11.73
C LEU A 542 27.12 -22.87 -11.99
N PHE A 543 26.14 -22.23 -12.64
CA PHE A 543 24.82 -22.80 -12.88
C PHE A 543 24.70 -23.66 -14.13
N ARG A 544 25.69 -23.58 -15.04
CA ARG A 544 25.63 -24.26 -16.35
C ARG A 544 26.14 -25.70 -16.25
N VAL A 545 25.36 -26.53 -15.55
CA VAL A 545 25.69 -27.93 -15.26
C VAL A 545 25.76 -28.80 -16.52
N ASP A 546 24.98 -28.49 -17.58
CA ASP A 546 24.90 -29.28 -18.81
C ASP A 546 25.04 -28.45 -20.10
N ASN A 547 25.54 -29.11 -21.15
CA ASN A 547 25.78 -28.62 -22.53
C ASN A 547 27.08 -27.86 -22.85
N ALA A 548 28.19 -28.18 -22.18
CA ALA A 548 29.53 -27.94 -22.73
C ALA A 548 30.46 -29.16 -22.54
N ALA A 549 30.56 -30.02 -23.56
CA ALA A 549 31.58 -31.05 -23.57
C ALA A 549 32.97 -30.42 -23.76
N SER A 550 33.80 -30.46 -22.71
CA SER A 550 35.26 -30.21 -22.77
C SER A 550 35.68 -28.90 -23.47
N GLY A 551 35.01 -27.78 -23.17
CA GLY A 551 35.40 -26.45 -23.63
C GLY A 551 35.85 -25.57 -22.47
N SER A 552 36.97 -24.85 -22.62
CA SER A 552 37.40 -23.84 -21.64
C SER A 552 36.41 -22.66 -21.57
N PRO A 553 36.30 -21.96 -20.42
CA PRO A 553 35.50 -20.74 -20.30
C PRO A 553 35.80 -19.73 -21.41
N SER A 554 34.77 -19.03 -21.90
CA SER A 554 34.95 -18.07 -22.98
C SER A 554 35.96 -16.98 -22.57
N TYR A 555 36.70 -16.42 -23.54
CA TYR A 555 37.65 -15.34 -23.27
C TYR A 555 37.02 -14.14 -22.55
N LEU A 556 35.73 -13.88 -22.82
CA LEU A 556 34.94 -12.84 -22.16
C LEU A 556 34.64 -13.16 -20.69
N ILE A 557 34.32 -14.42 -20.37
CA ILE A 557 34.15 -14.89 -18.99
C ILE A 557 35.49 -14.82 -18.23
N GLN A 558 36.59 -15.24 -18.84
CA GLN A 558 37.93 -15.13 -18.24
C GLN A 558 38.29 -13.66 -17.92
N LEU A 559 37.92 -12.73 -18.81
CA LEU A 559 38.11 -11.30 -18.60
C LEU A 559 37.15 -10.73 -17.53
N ALA A 560 35.90 -11.19 -17.47
CA ALA A 560 34.96 -10.85 -16.39
C ALA A 560 35.41 -11.37 -15.02
N MET A 561 36.03 -12.55 -14.95
CA MET A 561 36.67 -13.09 -13.73
C MET A 561 37.86 -12.22 -13.29
N ALA A 562 38.74 -11.84 -14.22
CA ALA A 562 39.88 -10.96 -13.93
C ALA A 562 39.44 -9.59 -13.41
N GLU A 563 38.37 -9.01 -13.96
CA GLU A 563 37.77 -7.76 -13.50
C GLU A 563 36.98 -7.93 -12.19
N ALA A 564 36.39 -9.09 -11.92
CA ALA A 564 35.71 -9.38 -10.66
C ALA A 564 36.67 -9.37 -9.45
N HIS A 565 37.97 -9.53 -9.67
CA HIS A 565 38.98 -9.33 -8.61
C HIS A 565 38.95 -7.91 -8.03
N GLU A 566 38.60 -6.88 -8.80
CA GLU A 566 38.49 -5.51 -8.28
C GLU A 566 37.29 -5.34 -7.34
N CYS A 567 36.18 -6.03 -7.61
CA CYS A 567 35.03 -6.11 -6.69
C CYS A 567 35.47 -6.73 -5.35
N VAL A 568 36.20 -7.85 -5.42
CA VAL A 568 36.74 -8.57 -4.26
C VAL A 568 37.76 -7.72 -3.50
N ARG A 569 38.68 -7.04 -4.19
CA ARG A 569 39.70 -6.16 -3.60
C ARG A 569 39.06 -4.99 -2.87
N ALA A 570 38.04 -4.36 -3.45
CA ALA A 570 37.29 -3.29 -2.79
C ALA A 570 36.55 -3.80 -1.53
N ALA A 571 36.00 -5.02 -1.55
CA ALA A 571 35.41 -5.66 -0.37
C ALA A 571 36.45 -5.98 0.71
N GLN A 572 37.61 -6.54 0.34
CA GLN A 572 38.75 -6.78 1.23
C GLN A 572 39.20 -5.51 1.93
N LEU A 573 39.41 -4.41 1.18
CA LEU A 573 39.88 -3.14 1.70
C LEU A 573 38.82 -2.47 2.60
N THR A 574 37.53 -2.55 2.24
CA THR A 574 36.42 -2.09 3.10
C THR A 574 36.45 -2.78 4.47
N ILE A 575 36.56 -4.12 4.49
CA ILE A 575 36.65 -4.90 5.74
C ILE A 575 37.95 -4.58 6.49
N ALA A 576 39.09 -4.51 5.81
CA ALA A 576 40.37 -4.26 6.46
C ALA A 576 40.44 -2.88 7.13
N ILE A 577 40.00 -1.82 6.44
CA ILE A 577 40.01 -0.44 6.97
C ILE A 577 39.08 -0.31 8.17
N VAL A 578 37.84 -0.81 8.10
CA VAL A 578 36.90 -0.71 9.22
C VAL A 578 37.38 -1.55 10.41
N HIS A 579 37.96 -2.73 10.17
CA HIS A 579 38.56 -3.54 11.24
C HIS A 579 39.74 -2.80 11.91
N CYS A 580 40.67 -2.22 11.13
CA CYS A 580 41.77 -1.44 11.67
C CYS A 580 41.29 -0.28 12.55
N ILE A 581 40.25 0.44 12.16
CA ILE A 581 39.67 1.54 12.94
C ILE A 581 39.00 1.04 14.23
N ILE A 582 38.28 -0.07 14.16
CA ILE A 582 37.58 -0.66 15.32
C ILE A 582 38.55 -1.26 16.34
N SER A 583 39.64 -1.90 15.89
CA SER A 583 40.65 -2.52 16.75
C SER A 583 41.73 -1.57 17.28
N ALA A 584 41.80 -0.31 16.80
CA ALA A 584 42.82 0.64 17.22
C ALA A 584 42.55 1.23 18.62
N ASP A 585 41.50 2.06 18.76
CA ASP A 585 41.07 2.61 20.03
C ASP A 585 39.59 3.09 19.98
N ALA A 586 39.01 3.38 21.14
CA ALA A 586 37.60 3.76 21.24
C ALA A 586 37.24 5.08 20.52
N LYS A 587 38.14 6.07 20.49
CA LYS A 587 37.94 7.37 19.83
C LYS A 587 38.14 7.28 18.32
N SER A 588 38.98 6.35 17.85
CA SER A 588 39.14 6.05 16.42
C SER A 588 37.82 5.68 15.75
N LYS A 589 36.88 5.04 16.47
CA LYS A 589 35.54 4.69 15.96
C LYS A 589 34.74 5.90 15.43
N ASN A 590 35.05 7.13 15.86
CA ASN A 590 34.38 8.35 15.37
C ASN A 590 34.80 8.70 13.92
N ASN A 591 35.87 8.10 13.39
CA ASN A 591 36.25 8.19 11.96
C ASN A 591 35.29 7.41 11.02
N LEU A 592 34.49 6.49 11.55
CA LEU A 592 33.49 5.73 10.77
C LEU A 592 32.21 6.52 10.46
N GLY A 593 32.10 7.77 10.94
CA GLY A 593 30.95 8.64 10.73
C GLY A 593 29.64 8.04 11.22
N ALA A 594 28.60 8.13 10.38
CA ALA A 594 27.31 7.52 10.67
C ALA A 594 27.40 5.98 10.56
N TRP A 595 27.26 5.30 11.70
CA TRP A 595 27.44 3.85 11.84
C TRP A 595 26.59 3.03 10.85
N SER A 596 25.40 3.50 10.47
CA SER A 596 24.48 2.82 9.56
C SER A 596 25.00 2.74 8.12
N PHE A 597 25.74 3.75 7.65
CA PHE A 597 26.41 3.71 6.36
C PHE A 597 27.60 2.76 6.39
N THR A 598 28.40 2.79 7.45
CA THR A 598 29.50 1.84 7.65
C THR A 598 29.00 0.40 7.75
N LEU A 599 27.87 0.14 8.41
CA LEU A 599 27.21 -1.16 8.41
C LEU A 599 26.83 -1.60 6.99
N TYR A 600 26.23 -0.71 6.19
CA TYR A 600 25.89 -0.99 4.79
C TYR A 600 27.11 -1.32 3.94
N TYR A 601 28.21 -0.60 4.09
CA TYR A 601 29.45 -0.85 3.36
C TYR A 601 30.07 -2.20 3.74
N VAL A 602 30.18 -2.52 5.03
CA VAL A 602 30.74 -3.80 5.52
C VAL A 602 29.84 -4.98 5.19
N PHE A 603 28.51 -4.84 5.27
CA PHE A 603 27.56 -5.88 4.88
C PHE A 603 27.64 -6.16 3.38
N THR A 604 27.68 -5.12 2.54
CA THR A 604 27.88 -5.25 1.09
C THR A 604 29.20 -5.98 0.75
N ALA A 605 30.29 -5.61 1.44
CA ALA A 605 31.59 -6.28 1.29
C ALA A 605 31.53 -7.76 1.73
N SER A 606 30.86 -8.06 2.85
CA SER A 606 30.72 -9.44 3.35
C SER A 606 29.97 -10.35 2.37
N LEU A 607 28.92 -9.85 1.70
CA LEU A 607 28.24 -10.59 0.63
C LEU A 607 29.18 -10.89 -0.55
N VAL A 608 30.05 -9.95 -0.93
CA VAL A 608 31.07 -10.17 -1.98
C VAL A 608 32.09 -11.24 -1.56
N ILE A 609 32.51 -11.25 -0.29
CA ILE A 609 33.41 -12.31 0.22
C ILE A 609 32.71 -13.67 0.30
N CYS A 610 31.41 -13.74 0.64
CA CYS A 610 30.65 -14.99 0.52
C CYS A 610 30.56 -15.48 -0.94
N GLY A 611 30.40 -14.58 -1.91
CA GLY A 611 30.49 -14.90 -3.33
C GLY A 611 31.86 -15.43 -3.76
N ARG A 612 32.95 -14.85 -3.25
CA ARG A 612 34.31 -15.38 -3.46
C ARG A 612 34.49 -16.75 -2.82
N LEU A 613 34.03 -16.94 -1.58
CA LEU A 613 34.13 -18.20 -0.86
C LEU A 613 33.43 -19.34 -1.61
N LEU A 614 32.20 -19.09 -2.09
CA LEU A 614 31.45 -20.03 -2.91
C LEU A 614 32.23 -20.43 -4.18
N TRP A 615 32.73 -19.45 -4.94
CA TRP A 615 33.50 -19.72 -6.16
C TRP A 615 34.82 -20.48 -5.87
N ALA A 616 35.57 -20.07 -4.84
CA ALA A 616 36.85 -20.67 -4.48
C ALA A 616 36.74 -22.12 -3.96
N GLN A 617 35.57 -22.52 -3.45
CA GLN A 617 35.31 -23.89 -2.99
C GLN A 617 34.76 -24.83 -4.07
N HIS A 618 34.04 -24.31 -5.08
CA HIS A 618 33.18 -25.10 -5.96
C HIS A 618 33.24 -24.72 -7.46
N GLY A 619 34.22 -23.91 -7.88
CA GLY A 619 34.46 -23.59 -9.30
C GLY A 619 35.10 -24.76 -10.10
N GLU A 620 35.34 -24.54 -11.39
CA GLU A 620 35.82 -25.59 -12.34
C GLU A 620 37.24 -26.13 -12.05
N THR A 621 38.02 -25.46 -11.19
CA THR A 621 39.38 -25.86 -10.81
C THR A 621 39.43 -26.55 -9.46
N VAL A 622 40.55 -27.22 -9.15
CA VAL A 622 40.87 -27.63 -7.77
C VAL A 622 40.69 -26.43 -6.82
N ALA A 623 40.02 -26.65 -5.69
CA ALA A 623 39.64 -25.59 -4.77
C ALA A 623 40.85 -24.75 -4.32
N ASP A 624 40.73 -23.42 -4.41
CA ASP A 624 41.78 -22.49 -4.04
C ASP A 624 41.82 -22.36 -2.51
N GLU A 625 42.56 -23.26 -1.85
CA GLU A 625 42.71 -23.27 -0.40
C GLU A 625 43.22 -21.94 0.18
N ALA A 626 43.99 -21.17 -0.60
CA ALA A 626 44.48 -19.86 -0.19
C ALA A 626 43.34 -18.82 -0.21
N ALA A 627 42.55 -18.75 -1.29
CA ALA A 627 41.37 -17.88 -1.36
C ALA A 627 40.26 -18.30 -0.37
N VAL A 628 40.10 -19.60 -0.09
CA VAL A 628 39.18 -20.10 0.94
C VAL A 628 39.63 -19.67 2.34
N LYS A 629 40.93 -19.77 2.65
CA LYS A 629 41.51 -19.34 3.93
C LYS A 629 41.42 -17.82 4.11
N ASP A 630 41.74 -17.06 3.07
CA ASP A 630 41.60 -15.59 3.03
C ASP A 630 40.13 -15.18 3.24
N SER A 631 39.20 -15.74 2.47
CA SER A 631 37.77 -15.45 2.59
C SER A 631 37.23 -15.73 3.99
N LYS A 632 37.62 -16.86 4.62
CA LYS A 632 37.25 -17.17 6.01
C LYS A 632 37.84 -16.15 7.00
N THR A 633 39.11 -15.75 6.82
CA THR A 633 39.76 -14.75 7.67
C THR A 633 39.10 -13.37 7.55
N LEU A 634 38.70 -12.98 6.34
CA LEU A 634 37.96 -11.74 6.07
C LEU A 634 36.55 -11.76 6.68
N LEU A 635 35.84 -12.89 6.61
CA LEU A 635 34.55 -13.05 7.26
C LEU A 635 34.67 -13.00 8.80
N SER A 636 35.70 -13.61 9.39
CA SER A 636 35.98 -13.45 10.83
C SER A 636 36.29 -12.00 11.23
N LYS A 637 37.00 -11.24 10.37
CA LYS A 637 37.17 -9.79 10.56
C LYS A 637 35.84 -9.03 10.47
N ALA A 638 34.97 -9.40 9.54
CA ALA A 638 33.63 -8.82 9.43
C ALA A 638 32.74 -9.14 10.64
N GLU A 639 32.84 -10.35 11.21
CA GLU A 639 32.14 -10.71 12.45
C GLU A 639 32.59 -9.82 13.62
N ALA A 640 33.91 -9.64 13.81
CA ALA A 640 34.46 -8.75 14.83
C ALA A 640 34.00 -7.30 14.61
N ILE A 641 33.97 -6.81 13.36
CA ILE A 641 33.39 -5.50 13.03
C ILE A 641 31.94 -5.42 13.50
N PHE A 642 31.07 -6.37 13.14
CA PHE A 642 29.67 -6.29 13.57
C PHE A 642 29.52 -6.40 15.09
N GLN A 643 30.35 -7.17 15.79
CA GLN A 643 30.31 -7.24 17.26
C GLN A 643 30.65 -5.90 17.93
N ASP A 644 31.59 -5.13 17.36
CA ASP A 644 32.14 -3.91 17.96
C ASP A 644 31.72 -2.58 17.29
N LEU A 645 30.99 -2.60 16.17
CA LEU A 645 30.61 -1.41 15.41
C LEU A 645 29.66 -0.50 16.19
N ASP A 646 28.58 -1.06 16.76
CA ASP A 646 27.63 -0.33 17.61
C ASP A 646 26.97 -1.28 18.63
N TYR A 647 27.29 -1.11 19.92
CA TYR A 647 26.91 -2.02 20.99
C TYR A 647 25.41 -1.93 21.34
N GLU A 648 24.77 -3.09 21.57
CA GLU A 648 23.31 -3.27 21.74
C GLU A 648 22.45 -2.86 20.53
N ASN A 649 23.04 -2.68 19.35
CA ASN A 649 22.30 -2.32 18.13
C ASN A 649 21.71 -3.57 17.45
N SER A 650 20.38 -3.75 17.52
CA SER A 650 19.67 -4.92 16.99
C SER A 650 19.93 -5.16 15.50
N LEU A 651 19.98 -4.10 14.69
CA LEU A 651 20.21 -4.19 13.24
C LEU A 651 21.61 -4.73 12.92
N VAL A 652 22.63 -4.32 13.69
CA VAL A 652 23.99 -4.85 13.55
C VAL A 652 24.04 -6.34 13.89
N LEU A 653 23.33 -6.77 14.95
CA LEU A 653 23.23 -8.19 15.35
C LEU A 653 22.50 -9.04 14.30
N SER A 654 21.44 -8.53 13.66
CA SER A 654 20.76 -9.20 12.54
C SER A 654 21.69 -9.38 11.34
N CYS A 655 22.49 -8.36 10.98
CA CYS A 655 23.47 -8.47 9.91
C CYS A 655 24.58 -9.51 10.22
N LEU A 656 25.05 -9.56 11.47
CA LEU A 656 26.05 -10.53 11.94
C LEU A 656 25.57 -11.98 11.77
N GLU A 657 24.40 -12.33 12.32
CA GLU A 657 23.90 -13.71 12.23
C GLU A 657 23.50 -14.09 10.79
N TYR A 658 23.06 -13.13 9.97
CA TYR A 658 22.82 -13.38 8.55
C TYR A 658 24.11 -13.76 7.80
N ILE A 659 25.20 -13.00 7.99
CA ILE A 659 26.49 -13.30 7.34
C ILE A 659 27.06 -14.63 7.84
N ARG A 660 26.92 -14.95 9.15
CA ARG A 660 27.28 -16.27 9.71
C ARG A 660 26.55 -17.41 9.02
N ARG A 661 25.24 -17.29 8.79
CA ARG A 661 24.42 -18.29 8.09
C ARG A 661 24.90 -18.51 6.66
N LEU A 662 25.03 -17.43 5.90
CA LEU A 662 25.46 -17.48 4.50
C LEU A 662 26.87 -18.07 4.36
N ALA A 663 27.81 -17.67 5.23
CA ALA A 663 29.17 -18.20 5.25
C ALA A 663 29.23 -19.69 5.59
N ARG A 664 28.42 -20.18 6.55
CA ARG A 664 28.27 -21.61 6.83
C ARG A 664 27.78 -22.38 5.61
N MET A 665 26.78 -21.84 4.89
CA MET A 665 26.17 -22.49 3.71
C MET A 665 27.11 -22.56 2.50
N CYS A 666 27.93 -21.54 2.24
CA CYS A 666 28.99 -21.63 1.22
C CYS A 666 30.01 -22.73 1.54
N GLY A 667 30.24 -22.98 2.84
CA GLY A 667 31.27 -23.87 3.36
C GLY A 667 31.03 -25.37 3.20
N VAL A 668 29.78 -25.80 3.05
CA VAL A 668 29.38 -27.21 2.98
C VAL A 668 29.68 -27.80 1.58
N LYS A 669 30.06 -29.08 1.53
CA LYS A 669 30.19 -29.86 0.29
C LYS A 669 29.04 -30.85 0.18
N GLY A 670 28.47 -31.00 -1.01
CA GLY A 670 27.30 -31.84 -1.25
C GLY A 670 27.54 -33.32 -0.93
N ALA A 671 26.67 -33.89 -0.12
CA ALA A 671 26.48 -35.33 0.04
C ALA A 671 24.98 -35.61 0.09
N ALA A 672 24.50 -36.51 -0.77
CA ALA A 672 23.09 -36.91 -0.76
C ALA A 672 22.80 -37.77 0.49
N PRO A 673 21.69 -37.54 1.22
CA PRO A 673 21.32 -38.38 2.35
C PRO A 673 20.73 -39.71 1.85
N ASN A 674 21.56 -40.76 1.79
CA ASN A 674 21.07 -42.12 1.53
C ASN A 674 20.20 -42.62 2.69
N PRO A 675 18.90 -42.93 2.48
CA PRO A 675 17.98 -43.33 3.56
C PRO A 675 18.09 -44.82 3.93
N SER A 676 19.30 -45.40 3.90
CA SER A 676 19.48 -46.85 4.08
C SER A 676 20.88 -47.27 4.53
N GLU A 677 21.27 -46.94 5.76
CA GLU A 677 22.19 -47.80 6.53
C GLU A 677 22.09 -47.49 8.03
N SER A 678 21.81 -48.50 8.85
CA SER A 678 21.76 -48.34 10.32
C SER A 678 22.70 -49.32 11.01
N ARG A 679 23.60 -48.76 11.84
CA ARG A 679 24.44 -49.43 12.84
C ARG A 679 25.43 -50.50 12.35
N THR A 680 26.73 -50.18 12.40
CA THR A 680 27.76 -50.99 13.10
C THR A 680 29.12 -50.27 13.14
N GLY A 681 30.03 -50.68 14.04
CA GLY A 681 31.47 -50.62 13.77
C GLY A 681 32.28 -49.35 14.11
N THR A 682 32.47 -49.09 15.42
CA THR A 682 33.71 -48.58 16.05
C THR A 682 34.94 -48.22 15.16
N GLY A 683 35.49 -46.99 15.26
CA GLY A 683 36.85 -46.71 14.77
C GLY A 683 37.36 -45.24 14.78
N SER A 684 38.32 -44.96 15.65
CA SER A 684 39.30 -43.83 15.68
C SER A 684 39.85 -43.36 14.30
N ALA A 685 40.29 -42.11 14.08
CA ALA A 685 40.18 -40.81 14.78
C ALA A 685 40.89 -39.71 13.94
N LEU A 686 40.57 -38.42 14.16
CA LEU A 686 41.47 -37.24 14.15
C LEU A 686 40.64 -35.93 14.34
N ASP A 687 41.13 -35.02 15.18
CA ASP A 687 40.34 -33.89 15.71
C ASP A 687 40.25 -32.65 14.79
N PRO A 688 39.25 -31.78 15.06
CA PRO A 688 39.60 -30.38 15.29
C PRO A 688 38.99 -29.78 16.58
N VAL A 689 39.90 -29.23 17.41
CA VAL A 689 39.77 -28.12 18.38
C VAL A 689 38.36 -27.80 18.95
N VAL A 690 38.22 -28.05 20.26
CA VAL A 690 37.05 -27.73 21.09
C VAL A 690 36.82 -26.21 21.25
N PHE A 691 35.55 -25.80 21.17
CA PHE A 691 35.03 -24.64 21.91
C PHE A 691 34.07 -25.12 23.01
N SER A 692 34.10 -24.48 24.18
CA SER A 692 33.48 -24.96 25.41
C SER A 692 31.94 -24.84 25.42
N SER A 693 31.26 -25.95 25.71
CA SER A 693 29.82 -26.02 25.95
C SER A 693 29.49 -25.94 27.44
N GLU A 694 28.49 -25.15 27.86
CA GLU A 694 27.81 -25.38 29.14
C GLU A 694 26.34 -24.91 29.19
N SER A 695 25.48 -25.58 28.41
CA SER A 695 24.10 -25.88 28.82
C SER A 695 23.57 -27.04 27.95
N THR A 696 23.21 -28.16 28.57
CA THR A 696 22.84 -29.39 27.85
C THR A 696 21.42 -29.33 27.29
N PHE A 697 21.27 -29.60 25.99
CA PHE A 697 19.99 -29.92 25.36
C PHE A 697 20.12 -31.29 24.68
N ASP A 698 19.22 -32.23 24.96
CA ASP A 698 19.32 -33.62 24.52
C ASP A 698 18.60 -33.84 23.16
N PRO A 699 19.33 -34.13 22.05
CA PRO A 699 18.73 -34.32 20.74
C PRO A 699 17.91 -35.60 20.60
N ALA A 700 18.03 -36.56 21.51
CA ALA A 700 17.38 -37.88 21.40
C ALA A 700 15.90 -37.87 21.85
N SER A 701 15.44 -36.80 22.51
CA SER A 701 14.13 -36.73 23.16
C SER A 701 12.94 -36.39 22.24
N VAL A 702 13.20 -35.94 21.01
CA VAL A 702 12.17 -35.36 20.11
C VAL A 702 11.53 -36.37 19.16
N PHE A 703 12.14 -37.55 18.95
CA PHE A 703 11.76 -38.47 17.87
C PHE A 703 11.09 -39.79 18.33
N HIS A 704 10.11 -39.71 19.22
CA HIS A 704 9.07 -40.75 19.34
C HIS A 704 7.73 -40.19 19.84
N ASN A 705 6.90 -39.75 18.89
CA ASN A 705 5.46 -39.98 18.97
C ASN A 705 4.98 -40.41 17.57
N ARG A 706 3.98 -41.30 17.47
CA ARG A 706 3.61 -41.96 16.20
C ARG A 706 2.18 -41.62 15.73
N ASP A 707 1.56 -40.64 16.36
CA ASP A 707 0.16 -40.27 16.13
C ASP A 707 0.02 -39.03 15.22
N ASP A 708 1.07 -38.23 15.07
CA ASP A 708 1.07 -37.00 14.24
C ASP A 708 1.01 -37.26 12.72
N MET A 709 0.96 -38.52 12.27
CA MET A 709 0.83 -38.88 10.85
C MET A 709 -0.61 -39.00 10.35
N GLU A 710 -1.63 -38.99 11.21
CA GLU A 710 -3.04 -38.82 10.78
C GLU A 710 -3.45 -37.33 10.78
N ALA A 711 -2.76 -36.48 11.55
CA ALA A 711 -3.03 -35.03 11.61
C ALA A 711 -2.80 -34.30 10.27
N PHE A 712 -1.92 -34.82 9.41
CA PHE A 712 -1.50 -34.13 8.17
C PHE A 712 -2.45 -34.32 6.97
N GLN A 713 -3.56 -35.05 7.12
CA GLN A 713 -4.59 -35.22 6.07
C GLN A 713 -5.91 -34.47 6.31
N LEU A 714 -6.08 -33.75 7.44
CA LEU A 714 -7.36 -33.09 7.78
C LEU A 714 -7.46 -31.59 7.39
N PHE A 715 -6.34 -30.86 7.30
CA PHE A 715 -6.31 -29.39 7.27
C PHE A 715 -6.38 -28.76 5.87
N SER A 716 -7.41 -29.13 5.09
CA SER A 716 -7.77 -28.48 3.81
C SER A 716 -9.23 -28.03 3.72
N SER A 717 -9.97 -28.10 4.82
CA SER A 717 -11.45 -28.10 4.84
C SER A 717 -12.12 -26.89 5.52
N GLU A 718 -11.38 -26.11 6.32
CA GLU A 718 -11.95 -25.18 7.31
C GLU A 718 -12.22 -23.74 6.81
N MET A 719 -12.01 -23.44 5.52
CA MET A 719 -12.18 -22.07 4.98
C MET A 719 -13.64 -21.52 5.02
N PHE A 720 -14.61 -22.35 5.42
CA PHE A 720 -16.02 -22.00 5.44
C PHE A 720 -16.73 -22.32 6.77
N ASP A 721 -16.04 -22.55 7.89
CA ASP A 721 -16.75 -22.94 9.13
C ASP A 721 -17.72 -21.85 9.66
N PRO A 722 -18.95 -22.22 10.06
CA PRO A 722 -19.90 -21.24 10.58
C PRO A 722 -19.60 -20.69 12.00
N CYS A 723 -19.22 -21.55 12.94
CA CYS A 723 -19.77 -21.45 14.31
C CYS A 723 -19.04 -20.51 15.29
N ILE A 724 -18.01 -19.78 14.86
CA ILE A 724 -17.10 -19.02 15.76
C ILE A 724 -17.70 -17.68 16.28
N PHE A 725 -18.93 -17.34 15.90
CA PHE A 725 -19.39 -15.95 15.90
C PHE A 725 -20.76 -15.69 16.58
N GLU A 726 -20.74 -15.27 17.86
CA GLU A 726 -21.89 -14.77 18.68
C GLU A 726 -21.65 -13.46 19.48
N GLY A 727 -22.24 -12.30 19.07
CA GLY A 727 -22.00 -10.95 19.61
C GLY A 727 -22.55 -9.75 18.81
N PHE A 728 -23.70 -9.23 19.26
CA PHE A 728 -24.23 -7.85 19.14
C PHE A 728 -24.81 -7.29 17.81
N GLN A 729 -25.78 -6.38 17.97
CA GLN A 729 -26.83 -5.97 17.02
C GLN A 729 -27.09 -4.44 17.00
N GLN A 730 -27.55 -3.94 15.83
CA GLN A 730 -28.65 -2.94 15.62
C GLN A 730 -28.59 -1.50 16.23
N SER A 731 -29.29 -0.45 15.73
CA SER A 731 -29.89 -0.11 14.39
C SER A 731 -30.31 1.42 14.36
N PRO A 732 -31.25 2.00 13.53
CA PRO A 732 -30.87 2.91 12.42
C PRO A 732 -31.75 4.21 12.27
N VAL A 733 -31.83 4.79 11.03
CA VAL A 733 -33.01 5.38 10.29
C VAL A 733 -32.69 6.65 9.41
N GLU A 734 -32.66 6.46 8.07
CA GLU A 734 -33.32 7.17 6.90
C GLU A 734 -33.46 8.73 6.78
N GLY A 735 -33.60 9.38 5.59
CA GLY A 735 -33.53 8.97 4.15
C GLY A 735 -34.05 10.02 3.07
N ALA A 736 -33.79 9.76 1.77
CA ALA A 736 -34.43 10.25 0.48
C ALA A 736 -34.34 11.72 -0.08
N ALA A 737 -34.47 12.09 -1.40
CA ALA A 737 -34.24 11.45 -2.76
C ALA A 737 -34.44 12.40 -4.03
N LEU A 738 -34.02 11.96 -5.27
CA LEU A 738 -34.29 12.43 -6.70
C LEU A 738 -33.67 13.78 -7.24
N GLY A 739 -33.52 14.15 -8.55
CA GLY A 739 -33.59 13.57 -9.95
C GLY A 739 -33.97 14.63 -11.08
N ASN A 740 -33.81 14.61 -12.45
CA ASN A 740 -33.04 13.91 -13.54
C ASN A 740 -33.16 14.65 -14.97
N GLY A 741 -32.25 14.43 -15.97
CA GLY A 741 -32.41 14.62 -17.48
C GLY A 741 -32.02 15.99 -18.19
N PHE A 742 -31.94 16.19 -19.55
CA PHE A 742 -31.72 15.38 -20.81
C PHE A 742 -31.65 16.24 -22.16
N TRP A 743 -31.08 15.74 -23.30
CA TRP A 743 -31.08 16.19 -24.78
C TRP A 743 -30.30 17.48 -25.27
N ASP A 744 -29.85 17.74 -26.54
CA ASP A 744 -29.40 16.99 -27.78
C ASP A 744 -28.92 17.96 -28.94
N GLY A 745 -28.19 17.50 -30.01
CA GLY A 745 -28.15 18.14 -31.36
C GLY A 745 -26.89 18.00 -32.28
N SER A 746 -27.05 17.64 -33.59
CA SER A 746 -26.05 17.62 -34.73
C SER A 746 -26.71 17.22 -36.09
N PRO A 747 -26.07 16.93 -37.28
CA PRO A 747 -24.73 17.18 -37.89
C PRO A 747 -24.79 17.78 -39.37
N ARG A 748 -23.68 17.81 -40.18
CA ARG A 748 -23.60 17.56 -41.69
C ARG A 748 -22.31 18.03 -42.44
N GLY A 749 -21.90 17.34 -43.52
CA GLY A 749 -21.02 17.85 -44.62
C GLY A 749 -20.07 16.81 -45.29
N ASP A 750 -20.03 16.70 -46.64
CA ASP A 750 -19.52 15.51 -47.38
C ASP A 750 -18.47 15.74 -48.51
N SER A 751 -17.95 14.61 -49.06
CA SER A 751 -17.38 14.35 -50.43
C SER A 751 -15.85 14.29 -50.65
N GLU A 752 -15.34 13.67 -51.74
CA GLU A 752 -15.38 12.24 -52.13
C GLU A 752 -14.33 11.88 -53.23
N SER A 753 -14.04 10.58 -53.38
CA SER A 753 -13.62 9.86 -54.61
C SER A 753 -12.14 9.55 -54.96
N SER A 754 -11.79 8.25 -54.93
CA SER A 754 -11.19 7.47 -56.04
C SER A 754 -11.07 5.96 -55.66
N LYS A 755 -11.04 5.06 -56.64
CA LYS A 755 -11.01 3.57 -56.51
C LYS A 755 -10.06 3.02 -57.61
N PHE A 756 -9.46 1.82 -57.62
CA PHE A 756 -9.78 0.44 -57.18
C PHE A 756 -8.42 -0.37 -57.06
N PRO A 757 -8.38 -1.72 -56.94
CA PRO A 757 -8.93 -2.60 -55.90
C PRO A 757 -7.89 -3.61 -55.34
N VAL A 758 -7.97 -3.99 -54.05
CA VAL A 758 -7.20 -5.15 -53.52
C VAL A 758 -8.06 -6.02 -52.59
N ARG A 759 -7.94 -7.35 -52.80
CA ARG A 759 -8.31 -8.55 -52.01
C ARG A 759 -9.07 -8.40 -50.67
N ALA A 760 -10.05 -9.30 -50.48
CA ALA A 760 -10.97 -9.32 -49.34
C ALA A 760 -10.46 -10.04 -48.08
N TYR A 761 -11.17 -9.80 -46.97
CA TYR A 761 -11.16 -10.50 -45.67
C TYR A 761 -9.88 -10.42 -44.81
N LEU A 762 -9.74 -9.27 -44.14
CA LEU A 762 -9.46 -9.22 -42.70
C LEU A 762 -10.63 -8.47 -42.03
N PRO A 763 -11.11 -8.87 -40.84
CA PRO A 763 -11.95 -7.98 -40.02
C PRO A 763 -11.11 -6.75 -39.62
N ALA A 764 -11.75 -5.58 -39.55
CA ALA A 764 -11.04 -4.36 -39.19
C ALA A 764 -10.49 -4.45 -37.76
N ALA A 765 -9.27 -3.95 -37.54
CA ALA A 765 -8.79 -3.69 -36.19
C ALA A 765 -9.74 -2.66 -35.53
N PRO A 766 -10.15 -2.86 -34.26
CA PRO A 766 -11.03 -1.90 -33.59
C PRO A 766 -10.32 -0.55 -33.48
N THR A 767 -11.02 0.52 -33.87
CA THR A 767 -10.54 1.89 -33.71
C THR A 767 -10.45 2.25 -32.22
N PHE A 768 -9.43 3.02 -31.85
CA PHE A 768 -9.17 3.41 -30.46
C PHE A 768 -10.20 4.42 -29.93
N ASP A 769 -11.34 3.93 -29.44
CA ASP A 769 -12.36 4.69 -28.71
C ASP A 769 -12.42 4.34 -27.21
N LEU A 770 -11.32 3.77 -26.67
CA LEU A 770 -11.14 3.30 -25.27
C LEU A 770 -11.33 4.37 -24.16
N THR A 771 -11.79 5.58 -24.49
CA THR A 771 -12.04 6.68 -23.56
C THR A 771 -13.43 7.30 -23.68
N GLN A 772 -14.27 6.88 -24.64
CA GLN A 772 -15.62 7.41 -24.82
C GLN A 772 -16.65 6.53 -24.09
N LEU A 773 -17.02 6.93 -22.87
CA LEU A 773 -18.18 6.33 -22.19
C LEU A 773 -19.49 6.89 -22.77
N PRO A 774 -20.49 6.04 -23.10
CA PRO A 774 -21.82 6.52 -23.46
C PRO A 774 -22.47 7.24 -22.28
N LEU A 775 -22.71 8.54 -22.44
CA LEU A 775 -23.36 9.39 -21.42
C LEU A 775 -24.90 9.29 -21.44
N ASP A 776 -25.46 8.74 -22.52
CA ASP A 776 -26.90 8.48 -22.67
C ASP A 776 -27.28 7.16 -21.99
N GLU A 777 -28.40 7.16 -21.27
CA GLU A 777 -28.94 5.98 -20.58
C GLU A 777 -29.41 4.91 -21.58
N ASP A 778 -29.90 5.31 -22.76
CA ASP A 778 -30.28 4.37 -23.82
C ASP A 778 -29.06 3.78 -24.55
N ALA A 779 -27.90 4.43 -24.45
CA ALA A 779 -26.62 3.94 -24.96
C ALA A 779 -25.83 3.06 -23.97
N ARG A 780 -26.33 2.85 -22.73
CA ARG A 780 -25.80 1.81 -21.84
C ARG A 780 -26.08 0.42 -22.47
N PRO A 781 -25.11 -0.51 -22.58
CA PRO A 781 -25.30 -1.81 -23.24
C PRO A 781 -26.51 -2.61 -22.72
N ARG A 782 -27.29 -3.21 -23.61
CA ARG A 782 -28.46 -4.05 -23.30
C ARG A 782 -28.54 -5.24 -24.26
N TYR A 783 -29.02 -6.38 -23.75
CA TYR A 783 -29.35 -7.58 -24.52
C TYR A 783 -30.73 -7.45 -25.17
N SER A 784 -30.87 -7.98 -26.38
CA SER A 784 -32.16 -8.08 -27.07
C SER A 784 -33.11 -9.06 -26.36
N ASP A 785 -34.41 -8.95 -26.63
CA ASP A 785 -35.39 -9.90 -26.10
C ASP A 785 -35.16 -11.35 -26.60
N ALA A 786 -34.35 -11.55 -27.66
CA ALA A 786 -33.91 -12.89 -28.08
C ALA A 786 -32.84 -13.45 -27.15
N GLU A 787 -31.78 -12.68 -26.91
CA GLU A 787 -30.69 -13.03 -25.99
C GLU A 787 -31.18 -13.22 -24.54
N LEU A 788 -32.20 -12.44 -24.14
CA LEU A 788 -32.90 -12.62 -22.86
C LEU A 788 -33.66 -13.95 -22.78
N ARG A 789 -34.29 -14.43 -23.88
CA ARG A 789 -34.90 -15.76 -23.92
C ARG A 789 -33.86 -16.87 -23.83
N ASP A 790 -32.77 -16.78 -24.61
CA ASP A 790 -31.65 -17.72 -24.50
C ASP A 790 -31.09 -17.77 -23.07
N TYR A 791 -31.02 -16.61 -22.39
CA TYR A 791 -30.60 -16.52 -21.00
C TYR A 791 -31.61 -17.16 -20.02
N PHE A 792 -32.92 -16.96 -20.21
CA PHE A 792 -33.93 -17.62 -19.38
C PHE A 792 -33.92 -19.14 -19.55
N GLU A 793 -33.72 -19.64 -20.77
CA GLU A 793 -33.44 -21.05 -21.04
C GLU A 793 -32.10 -21.51 -20.44
N CYS A 794 -31.12 -20.61 -20.35
CA CYS A 794 -29.83 -20.89 -19.71
C CYS A 794 -29.97 -21.18 -18.21
N ILE A 795 -30.65 -20.28 -17.49
CA ILE A 795 -30.91 -20.45 -16.05
C ILE A 795 -32.12 -21.36 -15.75
N LYS A 796 -32.74 -21.96 -16.78
CA LYS A 796 -33.92 -22.85 -16.68
C LYS A 796 -35.07 -22.21 -15.90
N LEU A 797 -35.37 -20.93 -16.18
CA LEU A 797 -36.37 -20.13 -15.46
C LEU A 797 -37.79 -20.73 -15.64
N PRO A 798 -38.52 -21.07 -14.56
CA PRO A 798 -39.86 -21.65 -14.66
C PRO A 798 -40.90 -20.74 -15.34
N GLN A 799 -41.85 -21.37 -16.04
CA GLN A 799 -42.92 -20.67 -16.76
C GLN A 799 -43.68 -19.64 -15.91
N LYS A 800 -43.94 -19.95 -14.62
CA LYS A 800 -44.61 -19.02 -13.68
C LYS A 800 -43.90 -17.66 -13.52
N TYR A 801 -42.61 -17.57 -13.82
CA TYR A 801 -41.84 -16.32 -13.83
C TYR A 801 -41.71 -15.73 -15.24
N LEU A 802 -41.71 -16.56 -16.29
CA LEU A 802 -41.84 -16.11 -17.69
C LEU A 802 -43.20 -15.46 -17.99
N ASP A 803 -44.24 -15.86 -17.26
CA ASP A 803 -45.57 -15.26 -17.34
C ASP A 803 -45.70 -13.91 -16.61
N SER A 804 -44.65 -13.46 -15.90
CA SER A 804 -44.65 -12.23 -15.12
C SER A 804 -45.08 -11.00 -15.93
N ILE A 805 -45.87 -10.11 -15.31
CA ILE A 805 -46.30 -8.85 -15.93
C ILE A 805 -45.10 -7.98 -16.34
N VAL A 806 -43.99 -8.03 -15.59
CA VAL A 806 -42.74 -7.31 -15.87
C VAL A 806 -42.15 -7.63 -17.25
N LEU A 807 -42.35 -8.85 -17.75
CA LEU A 807 -41.85 -9.28 -19.07
C LEU A 807 -42.78 -8.87 -20.23
N LYS A 808 -43.98 -8.37 -19.91
CA LYS A 808 -44.99 -7.88 -20.86
C LYS A 808 -45.10 -6.34 -20.82
N ASP A 809 -44.84 -5.75 -19.65
CA ASP A 809 -44.82 -4.32 -19.37
C ASP A 809 -43.60 -3.99 -18.49
N LYS A 810 -42.53 -3.51 -19.14
CA LYS A 810 -41.28 -3.11 -18.48
C LYS A 810 -41.43 -1.86 -17.58
N THR A 811 -42.62 -1.23 -17.50
CA THR A 811 -42.85 -0.16 -16.51
C THR A 811 -43.10 -0.71 -15.11
N GLN A 812 -43.57 -1.97 -14.99
CA GLN A 812 -43.77 -2.63 -13.69
C GLN A 812 -42.47 -3.09 -13.03
N THR A 813 -41.35 -3.09 -13.78
CA THR A 813 -40.04 -3.61 -13.34
C THR A 813 -39.52 -2.93 -12.07
N GLY A 814 -39.81 -1.63 -11.91
CA GLY A 814 -39.40 -0.83 -10.75
C GLY A 814 -40.24 -1.03 -9.48
N THR A 815 -41.25 -1.91 -9.47
CA THR A 815 -42.16 -2.06 -8.32
C THR A 815 -41.74 -3.18 -7.36
N LYS A 816 -42.03 -3.06 -6.06
CA LYS A 816 -41.90 -4.21 -5.14
C LYS A 816 -42.97 -5.29 -5.34
N GLU A 817 -44.14 -4.93 -5.88
CA GLU A 817 -45.23 -5.90 -6.12
C GLU A 817 -44.89 -6.86 -7.27
N TYR A 818 -44.35 -6.36 -8.38
CA TYR A 818 -44.10 -7.16 -9.59
C TYR A 818 -42.61 -7.34 -9.92
N GLY A 819 -41.79 -6.33 -9.66
CA GLY A 819 -40.35 -6.34 -9.91
C GLY A 819 -39.57 -7.25 -8.96
N LEU A 820 -39.84 -7.16 -7.64
CA LEU A 820 -39.10 -7.94 -6.62
C LEU A 820 -39.24 -9.48 -6.79
N PRO A 821 -40.44 -10.06 -7.03
CA PRO A 821 -40.57 -11.51 -7.20
C PRO A 821 -39.79 -12.06 -8.40
N LEU A 822 -39.74 -11.31 -9.51
CA LEU A 822 -38.93 -11.69 -10.67
C LEU A 822 -37.43 -11.51 -10.38
N LEU A 823 -37.02 -10.43 -9.72
CA LEU A 823 -35.63 -10.18 -9.35
C LEU A 823 -35.09 -11.28 -8.41
N GLN A 824 -35.90 -11.71 -7.43
CA GLN A 824 -35.62 -12.86 -6.56
C GLN A 824 -35.46 -14.16 -7.36
N ALA A 825 -36.39 -14.44 -8.29
CA ALA A 825 -36.30 -15.62 -9.14
C ALA A 825 -35.06 -15.61 -10.04
N LEU A 826 -34.75 -14.49 -10.68
CA LEU A 826 -33.56 -14.34 -11.54
C LEU A 826 -32.27 -14.54 -10.74
N THR A 827 -32.16 -13.95 -9.54
CA THR A 827 -30.98 -14.08 -8.67
C THR A 827 -30.77 -15.54 -8.22
N ARG A 828 -31.85 -16.21 -7.80
CA ARG A 828 -31.86 -17.62 -7.41
C ARG A 828 -31.45 -18.53 -8.57
N TYR A 829 -32.16 -18.44 -9.69
CA TYR A 829 -31.96 -19.34 -10.82
C TYR A 829 -30.63 -19.08 -11.53
N HIS A 830 -30.10 -17.85 -11.53
CA HIS A 830 -28.74 -17.56 -11.97
C HIS A 830 -27.70 -18.27 -11.11
N THR A 831 -27.67 -18.03 -9.80
CA THR A 831 -26.64 -18.59 -8.89
C THR A 831 -26.67 -20.12 -8.76
N CYS A 832 -27.77 -20.77 -9.18
CA CYS A 832 -27.88 -22.23 -9.27
C CYS A 832 -27.47 -22.85 -10.62
N HIS A 833 -27.33 -22.05 -11.69
CA HIS A 833 -27.08 -22.55 -13.07
C HIS A 833 -25.90 -21.91 -13.79
N VAL A 834 -25.49 -20.70 -13.39
CA VAL A 834 -24.27 -20.03 -13.83
C VAL A 834 -23.27 -20.12 -12.67
N PRO A 835 -22.16 -20.86 -12.80
CA PRO A 835 -21.19 -20.98 -11.73
C PRO A 835 -20.47 -19.66 -11.40
N PHE A 836 -20.08 -19.53 -10.14
CA PHE A 836 -18.93 -18.72 -9.76
C PHE A 836 -17.68 -19.56 -9.98
N ASP A 837 -16.83 -19.18 -10.93
CA ASP A 837 -15.61 -19.93 -11.29
C ASP A 837 -14.47 -19.02 -11.74
N ASN A 838 -13.25 -19.56 -11.78
CA ASN A 838 -12.07 -18.91 -12.36
C ASN A 838 -11.40 -19.74 -13.46
N LEU A 839 -12.14 -20.66 -14.09
CA LEU A 839 -11.61 -21.69 -14.98
C LEU A 839 -10.90 -21.11 -16.20
N VAL A 840 -11.28 -19.92 -16.66
CA VAL A 840 -10.59 -19.19 -17.73
C VAL A 840 -9.11 -18.92 -17.40
N LEU A 841 -8.77 -18.62 -16.15
CA LEU A 841 -7.38 -18.34 -15.74
C LEU A 841 -6.50 -19.59 -15.73
N HIS A 842 -7.12 -20.77 -15.65
CA HIS A 842 -6.42 -22.04 -15.57
C HIS A 842 -6.41 -22.75 -16.93
N TYR A 843 -7.57 -22.87 -17.59
CA TYR A 843 -7.79 -23.65 -18.80
C TYR A 843 -7.85 -22.83 -20.10
N SER A 844 -7.97 -21.50 -20.11
CA SER A 844 -7.85 -20.77 -21.39
C SER A 844 -6.40 -20.81 -21.87
N PRO A 845 -6.09 -21.15 -23.14
CA PRO A 845 -4.74 -21.03 -23.69
C PRO A 845 -4.18 -19.60 -23.65
N HIS A 846 -5.06 -18.59 -23.60
CA HIS A 846 -4.69 -17.17 -23.58
C HIS A 846 -4.76 -16.56 -22.18
N LYS A 847 -5.46 -17.19 -21.23
CA LYS A 847 -5.68 -16.76 -19.83
C LYS A 847 -6.27 -15.33 -19.66
N THR A 848 -6.73 -14.73 -20.77
CA THR A 848 -7.40 -13.43 -20.82
C THR A 848 -8.82 -13.52 -20.26
N VAL A 849 -9.20 -12.57 -19.40
CA VAL A 849 -10.59 -12.40 -18.96
C VAL A 849 -11.19 -11.13 -19.55
N THR A 850 -12.36 -11.27 -20.14
CA THR A 850 -13.14 -10.20 -20.75
C THR A 850 -14.22 -9.67 -19.81
N LEU A 851 -14.62 -8.41 -20.01
CA LEU A 851 -15.83 -7.80 -19.45
C LEU A 851 -16.77 -7.25 -20.54
N ASP A 852 -16.46 -7.50 -21.82
CA ASP A 852 -17.34 -7.16 -22.94
C ASP A 852 -18.67 -7.92 -22.82
N GLN A 853 -19.79 -7.25 -23.07
CA GLN A 853 -21.10 -7.82 -22.78
C GLN A 853 -21.54 -8.87 -23.81
N ALA A 854 -21.08 -8.79 -25.06
CA ALA A 854 -21.37 -9.79 -26.09
C ALA A 854 -20.50 -11.05 -25.91
N GLU A 855 -19.24 -10.89 -25.52
CA GLU A 855 -18.37 -12.00 -25.13
C GLU A 855 -18.86 -12.67 -23.84
N LEU A 856 -19.27 -11.92 -22.81
CA LEU A 856 -19.87 -12.46 -21.58
C LEU A 856 -21.18 -13.21 -21.86
N TYR A 857 -22.05 -12.70 -22.74
CA TYR A 857 -23.24 -13.43 -23.19
C TYR A 857 -22.85 -14.74 -23.90
N THR A 858 -21.86 -14.71 -24.78
CA THR A 858 -21.37 -15.90 -25.47
C THR A 858 -20.80 -16.93 -24.47
N LYS A 859 -20.04 -16.46 -23.48
CA LYS A 859 -19.46 -17.29 -22.40
C LYS A 859 -20.54 -17.96 -21.54
N ILE A 860 -21.46 -17.17 -20.99
CA ILE A 860 -22.44 -17.62 -20.00
C ILE A 860 -23.61 -18.34 -20.66
N VAL A 861 -24.21 -17.76 -21.70
CA VAL A 861 -25.47 -18.24 -22.28
C VAL A 861 -25.25 -19.30 -23.36
N ARG A 862 -24.31 -19.07 -24.29
CA ARG A 862 -24.04 -20.00 -25.40
C ARG A 862 -23.08 -21.12 -25.01
N ARG A 863 -22.02 -20.81 -24.27
CA ARG A 863 -20.97 -21.77 -23.86
C ARG A 863 -21.19 -22.44 -22.51
N ARG A 864 -22.11 -21.94 -21.67
CA ARG A 864 -22.46 -22.48 -20.34
C ARG A 864 -21.27 -22.55 -19.37
N LEU A 865 -20.38 -21.56 -19.46
CA LEU A 865 -19.29 -21.34 -18.51
C LEU A 865 -19.74 -20.31 -17.47
N GLY A 866 -19.17 -20.34 -16.26
CA GLY A 866 -19.41 -19.33 -15.23
C GLY A 866 -18.45 -18.16 -15.33
N GLY A 867 -18.09 -17.57 -14.19
CA GLY A 867 -17.04 -16.55 -14.10
C GLY A 867 -16.86 -15.99 -12.70
N ARG A 868 -15.90 -15.06 -12.55
CA ARG A 868 -15.61 -14.41 -11.27
C ARG A 868 -16.62 -13.29 -11.00
N CYS A 869 -16.50 -12.61 -9.86
CA CYS A 869 -17.44 -11.58 -9.41
C CYS A 869 -17.77 -10.51 -10.46
N MET A 870 -16.75 -9.98 -11.15
CA MET A 870 -16.92 -8.93 -12.16
C MET A 870 -17.59 -9.43 -13.44
N GLU A 871 -17.29 -10.66 -13.86
CA GLU A 871 -17.87 -11.28 -15.05
C GLU A 871 -19.37 -11.55 -14.83
N ASN A 872 -19.72 -12.23 -13.73
CA ASN A 872 -21.10 -12.56 -13.39
C ASN A 872 -21.94 -11.31 -13.07
N ASN A 873 -21.45 -10.35 -12.27
CA ASN A 873 -22.23 -9.16 -11.95
C ASN A 873 -22.29 -8.13 -13.11
N THR A 874 -21.30 -8.05 -14.01
CA THR A 874 -21.42 -7.26 -15.26
C THR A 874 -22.47 -7.85 -16.19
N PHE A 875 -22.43 -9.16 -16.41
CA PHE A 875 -23.43 -9.85 -17.23
C PHE A 875 -24.84 -9.72 -16.63
N PHE A 876 -25.01 -10.05 -15.35
CA PHE A 876 -26.31 -10.02 -14.68
C PHE A 876 -26.86 -8.59 -14.54
N GLY A 877 -26.02 -7.61 -14.23
CA GLY A 877 -26.42 -6.20 -14.24
C GLY A 877 -26.88 -5.72 -15.63
N THR A 878 -26.28 -6.25 -16.69
CA THR A 878 -26.70 -5.98 -18.09
C THR A 878 -28.02 -6.67 -18.43
N VAL A 879 -28.25 -7.93 -18.00
CA VAL A 879 -29.57 -8.57 -18.08
C VAL A 879 -30.64 -7.73 -17.39
N LEU A 880 -30.39 -7.27 -16.16
CA LEU A 880 -31.37 -6.49 -15.40
C LEU A 880 -31.68 -5.13 -16.07
N ARG A 881 -30.67 -4.40 -16.57
CA ARG A 881 -30.88 -3.17 -17.37
C ARG A 881 -31.67 -3.42 -18.67
N SER A 882 -31.58 -4.62 -19.25
CA SER A 882 -32.32 -5.01 -20.46
C SER A 882 -33.80 -5.34 -20.19
N LEU A 883 -34.12 -5.71 -18.95
CA LEU A 883 -35.48 -5.91 -18.44
C LEU A 883 -36.15 -4.63 -17.92
N GLY A 884 -35.40 -3.52 -17.83
CA GLY A 884 -35.90 -2.23 -17.35
C GLY A 884 -35.72 -2.00 -15.84
N TYR A 885 -34.88 -2.78 -15.14
CA TYR A 885 -34.49 -2.43 -13.78
C TYR A 885 -33.52 -1.25 -13.82
N GLU A 886 -33.67 -0.30 -12.90
CA GLU A 886 -32.63 0.69 -12.59
C GLU A 886 -31.51 -0.03 -11.82
N VAL A 887 -30.33 -0.13 -12.42
CA VAL A 887 -29.18 -0.86 -11.86
C VAL A 887 -27.99 0.08 -11.75
N ARG A 888 -27.39 0.13 -10.56
CA ARG A 888 -26.10 0.79 -10.30
C ARG A 888 -25.04 -0.27 -10.05
N ASN A 889 -24.02 -0.32 -10.91
CA ASN A 889 -22.86 -1.18 -10.71
C ASN A 889 -21.96 -0.55 -9.63
N CYS A 890 -21.69 -1.26 -8.52
CA CYS A 890 -20.91 -0.74 -7.38
C CYS A 890 -19.61 -1.53 -7.13
N GLY A 891 -18.58 -0.85 -6.65
CA GLY A 891 -17.31 -1.45 -6.23
C GLY A 891 -17.32 -1.91 -4.78
N GLY A 892 -16.70 -3.05 -4.51
CA GLY A 892 -16.60 -3.67 -3.19
C GLY A 892 -15.21 -4.19 -2.83
N ARG A 893 -15.01 -4.45 -1.54
CA ARG A 893 -13.80 -4.98 -0.92
C ARG A 893 -14.15 -6.24 -0.15
N VAL A 894 -13.57 -7.38 -0.54
CA VAL A 894 -13.69 -8.62 0.21
C VAL A 894 -13.02 -8.44 1.59
N ALA A 895 -13.66 -8.98 2.63
CA ALA A 895 -13.11 -8.99 3.98
C ALA A 895 -11.97 -10.02 4.10
N ARG A 896 -10.94 -9.72 4.89
CA ARG A 896 -9.83 -10.65 5.16
C ARG A 896 -10.24 -11.88 5.95
N ALA A 897 -11.41 -11.85 6.58
CA ALA A 897 -12.14 -13.02 7.05
C ALA A 897 -12.36 -14.10 5.96
N MET A 898 -12.48 -13.70 4.69
CA MET A 898 -12.63 -14.60 3.53
C MET A 898 -11.27 -14.97 2.89
N SER A 899 -10.14 -14.58 3.49
CA SER A 899 -8.81 -14.90 2.97
C SER A 899 -8.55 -16.41 2.96
N PRO A 900 -7.91 -16.98 1.92
CA PRO A 900 -7.52 -18.39 1.92
C PRO A 900 -6.47 -18.72 2.99
N TYR A 901 -5.63 -17.75 3.37
CA TYR A 901 -4.53 -17.92 4.29
C TYR A 901 -5.04 -17.89 5.76
N PRO A 902 -4.85 -18.96 6.56
CA PRO A 902 -5.38 -19.04 7.92
C PRO A 902 -4.94 -17.89 8.83
N ASP A 903 -3.67 -17.51 8.77
CA ASP A 903 -3.08 -16.45 9.62
C ASP A 903 -3.71 -15.09 9.37
N VAL A 904 -4.10 -14.82 8.12
CA VAL A 904 -4.83 -13.60 7.74
C VAL A 904 -6.25 -13.60 8.28
N ARG A 905 -6.93 -14.76 8.32
CA ARG A 905 -8.24 -14.88 9.00
C ARG A 905 -8.11 -14.72 10.51
N HIS A 906 -7.09 -15.32 11.12
CA HIS A 906 -6.85 -15.23 12.56
C HIS A 906 -6.51 -13.79 12.99
N ASN A 907 -5.52 -13.17 12.36
CA ASN A 907 -4.94 -11.90 12.80
C ASN A 907 -5.68 -10.67 12.24
N GLN A 908 -6.39 -10.79 11.12
CA GLN A 908 -6.93 -9.64 10.37
C GLN A 908 -8.40 -9.79 9.95
N SER A 909 -9.18 -10.75 10.47
CA SER A 909 -10.57 -11.02 10.03
C SER A 909 -11.53 -9.82 10.06
N ALA A 910 -11.31 -8.83 10.94
CA ALA A 910 -12.13 -7.62 11.01
C ALA A 910 -11.91 -6.63 9.85
N THR A 911 -10.87 -6.84 9.04
CA THR A 911 -10.39 -5.90 7.99
C THR A 911 -10.83 -6.28 6.58
N TYR A 912 -10.62 -5.39 5.61
CA TYR A 912 -10.99 -5.51 4.21
C TYR A 912 -9.80 -5.22 3.27
N ASP A 913 -9.81 -5.84 2.10
CA ASP A 913 -8.77 -5.66 1.08
C ASP A 913 -8.98 -4.40 0.20
N GLY A 914 -8.16 -4.29 -0.85
CA GLY A 914 -8.38 -3.34 -1.95
C GLY A 914 -9.71 -3.57 -2.68
N TRP A 915 -10.06 -2.68 -3.62
CA TRP A 915 -11.22 -2.88 -4.48
C TRP A 915 -11.00 -4.14 -5.34
N ASN A 916 -11.76 -5.20 -5.06
CA ASN A 916 -11.58 -6.53 -5.64
C ASN A 916 -12.90 -7.31 -5.81
N HIS A 917 -14.04 -6.72 -5.42
CA HIS A 917 -15.38 -7.27 -5.63
C HIS A 917 -16.25 -6.31 -6.45
N MET A 918 -17.20 -6.86 -7.19
CA MET A 918 -18.23 -6.13 -7.91
C MET A 918 -19.59 -6.63 -7.45
N LEU A 919 -20.55 -5.73 -7.23
CA LEU A 919 -21.95 -6.07 -7.00
C LEU A 919 -22.88 -5.09 -7.71
N ASN A 920 -24.17 -5.40 -7.73
CA ASN A 920 -25.20 -4.54 -8.28
C ASN A 920 -26.10 -4.01 -7.16
N LEU A 921 -26.51 -2.75 -7.25
CA LEU A 921 -27.66 -2.23 -6.52
C LEU A 921 -28.82 -2.06 -7.51
N VAL A 922 -30.02 -2.47 -7.12
CA VAL A 922 -31.24 -2.37 -7.94
C VAL A 922 -32.28 -1.53 -7.20
N ARG A 923 -32.88 -0.53 -7.83
CA ARG A 923 -33.94 0.27 -7.18
C ARG A 923 -35.32 -0.35 -7.44
N LEU A 924 -36.11 -0.47 -6.37
CA LEU A 924 -37.50 -0.90 -6.37
C LEU A 924 -38.31 0.01 -5.43
N ASP A 925 -39.37 0.62 -5.96
CA ASP A 925 -39.99 1.83 -5.44
C ASP A 925 -38.88 2.87 -5.08
N ASP A 926 -38.95 3.50 -3.91
CA ASP A 926 -37.91 4.43 -3.42
C ASP A 926 -36.72 3.75 -2.70
N GLU A 927 -36.49 2.44 -2.89
CA GLU A 927 -35.53 1.65 -2.11
C GLU A 927 -34.51 0.89 -2.96
N TRP A 928 -33.23 0.94 -2.56
CA TRP A 928 -32.17 0.14 -3.17
C TRP A 928 -32.10 -1.26 -2.55
N TYR A 929 -31.82 -2.27 -3.39
CA TYR A 929 -31.59 -3.66 -3.01
C TYR A 929 -30.19 -4.09 -3.43
N VAL A 930 -29.48 -4.77 -2.53
CA VAL A 930 -28.21 -5.46 -2.81
C VAL A 930 -28.49 -6.70 -3.64
N VAL A 931 -27.87 -6.79 -4.81
CA VAL A 931 -28.01 -7.89 -5.76
C VAL A 931 -26.61 -8.32 -6.21
N ASP A 932 -26.16 -9.47 -5.73
CA ASP A 932 -24.82 -9.97 -5.96
C ASP A 932 -24.89 -11.46 -6.30
N VAL A 933 -24.63 -11.79 -7.56
CA VAL A 933 -24.54 -13.18 -8.06
C VAL A 933 -23.08 -13.65 -8.18
N GLY A 934 -22.13 -12.84 -7.72
CA GLY A 934 -20.70 -12.97 -7.99
C GLY A 934 -19.81 -13.29 -6.78
N MET A 935 -20.36 -13.40 -5.57
CA MET A 935 -19.63 -13.77 -4.33
C MET A 935 -19.64 -15.30 -4.05
N GLY A 936 -20.29 -16.11 -4.89
CA GLY A 936 -20.39 -17.56 -4.69
C GLY A 936 -21.15 -17.94 -3.41
N SER A 937 -20.71 -19.00 -2.73
CA SER A 937 -21.41 -19.60 -1.58
C SER A 937 -21.61 -18.66 -0.39
N MET A 938 -20.75 -17.65 -0.23
CA MET A 938 -20.80 -16.69 0.87
C MET A 938 -21.71 -15.48 0.60
N GLY A 939 -22.15 -15.31 -0.65
CA GLY A 939 -22.95 -14.16 -1.07
C GLY A 939 -24.40 -14.14 -0.54
N PRO A 940 -25.16 -13.10 -0.93
CA PRO A 940 -26.62 -13.09 -0.85
C PRO A 940 -27.20 -14.21 -1.72
N ASN A 941 -28.14 -14.99 -1.17
CA ASN A 941 -28.92 -15.95 -1.96
C ASN A 941 -30.17 -15.31 -2.61
N LEU A 942 -30.52 -14.09 -2.20
CA LEU A 942 -31.64 -13.30 -2.70
C LEU A 942 -31.28 -11.79 -2.65
N PRO A 943 -31.99 -10.94 -3.43
CA PRO A 943 -32.00 -9.49 -3.25
C PRO A 943 -32.40 -9.08 -1.83
N TYR A 944 -31.62 -8.19 -1.20
CA TYR A 944 -31.90 -7.68 0.14
C TYR A 944 -31.95 -6.15 0.20
N PRO A 945 -32.91 -5.54 0.92
CA PRO A 945 -33.03 -4.09 1.01
C PRO A 945 -31.81 -3.46 1.71
N LEU A 946 -31.33 -2.34 1.15
CA LEU A 946 -30.18 -1.58 1.61
C LEU A 946 -30.55 -0.67 2.81
N ARG A 947 -30.91 -1.28 3.94
CA ARG A 947 -31.19 -0.59 5.21
C ARG A 947 -30.10 -0.86 6.23
N ASP A 948 -29.75 0.17 7.00
CA ASP A 948 -28.77 0.04 8.09
C ASP A 948 -29.33 -0.87 9.19
N GLY A 949 -28.53 -1.83 9.64
CA GLY A 949 -28.93 -2.88 10.58
C GLY A 949 -30.03 -3.84 10.10
N PHE A 950 -30.21 -4.03 8.79
CA PHE A 950 -31.10 -5.07 8.26
C PHE A 950 -30.51 -6.46 8.54
N GLU A 951 -31.23 -7.28 9.32
CA GLU A 951 -30.85 -8.66 9.67
C GLU A 951 -31.94 -9.65 9.22
N THR A 952 -31.57 -10.75 8.56
CA THR A 952 -32.52 -11.82 8.18
C THR A 952 -31.84 -13.18 7.97
N THR A 953 -32.61 -14.26 7.90
CA THR A 953 -32.12 -15.59 7.53
C THR A 953 -31.88 -15.66 6.01
N SER A 954 -30.76 -16.25 5.59
CA SER A 954 -30.42 -16.49 4.18
C SER A 954 -30.69 -17.94 3.79
N ILE A 955 -29.84 -18.85 4.28
CA ILE A 955 -29.91 -20.29 4.09
C ILE A 955 -29.83 -20.90 5.49
N PRO A 956 -30.94 -21.36 6.10
CA PRO A 956 -30.94 -21.80 7.50
C PRO A 956 -29.83 -22.82 7.81
N PRO A 957 -29.02 -22.65 8.87
CA PRO A 957 -29.14 -21.65 9.95
C PRO A 957 -28.42 -20.31 9.70
N ARG A 958 -27.84 -20.04 8.52
CA ARG A 958 -27.11 -18.79 8.20
C ARG A 958 -28.04 -17.58 8.15
N TRP A 959 -27.69 -16.55 8.91
CA TRP A 959 -28.23 -15.18 8.89
C TRP A 959 -27.27 -14.23 8.16
N ILE A 960 -27.80 -13.11 7.69
CA ILE A 960 -27.04 -12.04 7.02
C ILE A 960 -27.38 -10.71 7.67
N ARG A 961 -26.43 -9.78 7.63
CA ARG A 961 -26.62 -8.39 8.03
C ARG A 961 -26.08 -7.42 6.99
N LEU A 962 -26.89 -6.42 6.66
CA LEU A 962 -26.43 -5.19 6.01
C LEU A 962 -26.38 -4.07 7.07
N GLN A 963 -25.25 -3.37 7.14
CA GLN A 963 -25.08 -2.22 8.05
C GLN A 963 -24.13 -1.18 7.46
N LEU A 964 -24.37 0.09 7.76
CA LEU A 964 -23.63 1.23 7.23
C LEU A 964 -22.63 1.74 8.29
N ARG A 965 -21.44 1.13 8.33
CA ARG A 965 -20.40 1.37 9.35
C ARG A 965 -19.08 1.85 8.75
N SER A 966 -18.26 2.55 9.53
CA SER A 966 -16.88 2.84 9.15
C SER A 966 -16.04 1.58 9.30
N ILE A 967 -15.15 1.31 8.34
CA ILE A 967 -14.24 0.16 8.35
C ILE A 967 -12.95 0.45 9.16
N PRO A 968 -12.26 -0.54 9.76
CA PRO A 968 -11.17 -0.30 10.70
C PRO A 968 -9.97 0.48 10.14
N GLU A 969 -9.74 0.40 8.83
CA GLU A 969 -8.65 1.04 8.09
C GLU A 969 -8.93 2.53 7.80
N SER A 970 -10.07 3.05 8.27
CA SER A 970 -10.52 4.41 7.98
C SER A 970 -9.90 5.43 8.95
N TYR A 971 -8.64 5.81 8.68
CA TYR A 971 -7.82 6.74 9.50
C TYR A 971 -8.38 8.17 9.70
N ALA A 972 -9.60 8.47 9.25
CA ALA A 972 -10.20 9.80 9.27
C ALA A 972 -10.84 10.14 10.63
N SER A 973 -10.12 10.92 11.45
CA SER A 973 -10.56 11.29 12.81
C SER A 973 -11.79 12.22 12.86
N ARG A 974 -12.57 12.11 13.95
CA ARG A 974 -13.70 12.98 14.28
C ARG A 974 -13.23 14.34 14.82
N SER A 975 -12.90 15.25 13.90
CA SER A 975 -12.96 16.70 14.18
C SER A 975 -14.40 17.11 14.52
N ALA A 976 -14.58 18.16 15.33
CA ALA A 976 -15.89 18.72 15.67
C ALA A 976 -16.72 19.20 14.46
N ASN A 977 -16.05 19.45 13.32
CA ASN A 977 -16.67 19.82 12.05
C ASN A 977 -16.64 18.68 11.01
N SER A 978 -16.33 17.45 11.40
CA SER A 978 -16.25 16.27 10.53
C SER A 978 -17.47 15.37 10.71
N THR A 979 -17.96 14.78 9.62
CA THR A 979 -18.95 13.69 9.62
C THR A 979 -18.42 12.39 10.24
N GLY A 980 -17.13 12.34 10.57
CA GLY A 980 -16.41 11.16 11.03
C GLY A 980 -15.82 10.34 9.88
N PRO A 981 -15.20 9.18 10.18
CA PRO A 981 -14.62 8.34 9.15
C PRO A 981 -15.69 7.84 8.18
N PRO A 982 -15.44 7.86 6.85
CA PRO A 982 -16.43 7.46 5.85
C PRO A 982 -17.00 6.07 6.16
N LYS A 983 -18.33 5.99 6.14
CA LYS A 983 -19.07 4.74 6.30
C LYS A 983 -19.14 4.00 4.95
N MET A 984 -19.11 2.68 5.01
CA MET A 984 -19.38 1.76 3.89
C MET A 984 -20.48 0.80 4.31
N TRP A 985 -21.21 0.28 3.33
CA TRP A 985 -22.16 -0.80 3.54
C TRP A 985 -21.38 -2.11 3.71
N CYS A 986 -21.44 -2.70 4.90
CA CYS A 986 -20.87 -4.01 5.20
C CYS A 986 -21.95 -5.07 5.07
N TYR A 987 -21.66 -6.12 4.29
CA TYR A 987 -22.41 -7.37 4.29
C TYR A 987 -21.66 -8.37 5.18
N ASP A 988 -22.26 -8.70 6.32
CA ASP A 988 -21.74 -9.68 7.27
C ASP A 988 -22.62 -10.94 7.28
N VAL A 989 -22.04 -12.09 7.65
CA VAL A 989 -22.79 -13.33 7.92
C VAL A 989 -22.72 -13.71 9.40
N CYS A 990 -23.86 -14.07 9.98
CA CYS A 990 -23.93 -14.91 11.16
C CYS A 990 -24.38 -16.29 10.70
N TYR A 991 -23.88 -17.35 11.31
CA TYR A 991 -23.56 -18.51 10.48
C TYR A 991 -24.22 -19.79 11.05
N LYS A 992 -24.12 -19.98 12.37
CA LYS A 992 -25.17 -20.57 13.22
C LYS A 992 -25.34 -19.62 14.40
N PRO A 993 -26.53 -19.02 14.65
CA PRO A 993 -26.85 -18.44 15.94
C PRO A 993 -26.76 -19.54 17.01
N GLY A 994 -26.14 -19.24 18.14
CA GLY A 994 -26.06 -20.15 19.26
C GLY A 994 -27.31 -20.09 20.14
N ASP A 995 -27.23 -20.84 21.23
CA ASP A 995 -28.43 -21.32 21.90
C ASP A 995 -29.02 -20.29 22.90
N ASP A 996 -28.34 -19.14 23.11
CA ASP A 996 -28.87 -17.94 23.78
C ASP A 996 -29.49 -16.91 22.79
N GLY A 997 -29.43 -17.17 21.47
CA GLY A 997 -29.99 -16.34 20.41
C GLY A 997 -29.08 -15.23 19.85
N LYS A 998 -27.86 -15.13 20.37
CA LYS A 998 -26.83 -14.16 20.01
C LYS A 998 -26.25 -14.46 18.60
N LYS A 999 -25.50 -13.50 18.04
CA LYS A 999 -25.03 -13.47 16.63
C LYS A 999 -23.81 -12.56 16.52
N THR A 1000 -22.60 -13.05 16.22
CA THR A 1000 -21.48 -12.21 15.72
C THR A 1000 -21.48 -12.43 14.22
N TRP A 1001 -20.81 -11.53 13.56
CA TRP A 1001 -21.01 -11.20 12.19
C TRP A 1001 -19.64 -11.20 11.55
N LEU A 1002 -19.32 -12.32 10.91
CA LEU A 1002 -18.12 -12.45 10.11
C LEU A 1002 -18.30 -11.55 8.89
N PRO A 1003 -17.51 -10.48 8.72
CA PRO A 1003 -17.62 -9.64 7.53
C PRO A 1003 -17.29 -10.48 6.30
N VAL A 1004 -18.05 -10.32 5.21
CA VAL A 1004 -17.75 -10.98 3.91
C VAL A 1004 -17.22 -9.95 2.92
N TYR A 1005 -17.87 -8.79 2.83
CA TYR A 1005 -17.39 -7.65 2.04
C TYR A 1005 -17.97 -6.32 2.53
N CYS A 1006 -17.36 -5.21 2.10
CA CYS A 1006 -17.93 -3.86 2.21
C CYS A 1006 -17.93 -3.14 0.87
N PHE A 1007 -18.82 -2.16 0.70
CA PHE A 1007 -18.99 -1.41 -0.55
C PHE A 1007 -19.52 0.01 -0.33
N THR A 1008 -19.45 0.84 -1.36
CA THR A 1008 -20.05 2.18 -1.40
C THR A 1008 -21.22 2.21 -2.38
N GLU A 1009 -22.16 3.13 -2.17
CA GLU A 1009 -23.23 3.43 -3.14
C GLU A 1009 -22.74 4.15 -4.41
N THR A 1010 -21.48 4.52 -4.50
CA THR A 1010 -20.85 5.12 -5.68
C THR A 1010 -20.94 4.16 -6.88
N GLU A 1011 -21.47 4.63 -8.01
CA GLU A 1011 -21.40 3.87 -9.27
C GLU A 1011 -19.93 3.78 -9.71
N PHE A 1012 -19.46 2.57 -9.98
CA PHE A 1012 -18.13 2.32 -10.56
C PHE A 1012 -18.28 2.19 -12.08
N LEU A 1013 -17.32 2.74 -12.81
CA LEU A 1013 -17.31 2.78 -14.26
C LEU A 1013 -16.70 1.47 -14.83
N PRO A 1014 -16.97 1.12 -16.10
CA PRO A 1014 -16.36 -0.05 -16.75
C PRO A 1014 -14.83 -0.12 -16.57
N GLN A 1015 -14.14 1.02 -16.66
CA GLN A 1015 -12.69 1.12 -16.49
C GLN A 1015 -12.21 0.81 -15.06
N ASP A 1016 -13.01 1.11 -14.04
CA ASP A 1016 -12.68 0.70 -12.66
C ASP A 1016 -12.69 -0.84 -12.57
N TYR A 1017 -13.67 -1.49 -13.20
CA TYR A 1017 -13.76 -2.94 -13.27
C TYR A 1017 -12.70 -3.59 -14.15
N GLU A 1018 -12.22 -2.93 -15.21
CA GLU A 1018 -11.04 -3.38 -15.96
C GLU A 1018 -9.80 -3.45 -15.07
N VAL A 1019 -9.52 -2.41 -14.27
CA VAL A 1019 -8.38 -2.37 -13.34
C VAL A 1019 -8.53 -3.43 -12.24
N MET A 1020 -9.72 -3.57 -11.65
CA MET A 1020 -10.01 -4.59 -10.64
C MET A 1020 -9.94 -6.02 -11.20
N SER A 1021 -10.39 -6.23 -12.45
CA SER A 1021 -10.32 -7.51 -13.15
C SER A 1021 -8.88 -7.87 -13.51
N TRP A 1022 -8.10 -6.92 -14.01
CA TRP A 1022 -6.66 -7.09 -14.27
C TRP A 1022 -5.91 -7.51 -13.01
N PHE A 1023 -6.08 -6.79 -11.89
CA PHE A 1023 -5.45 -7.19 -10.61
C PHE A 1023 -5.84 -8.62 -10.20
N THR A 1024 -7.14 -8.94 -10.23
CA THR A 1024 -7.63 -10.25 -9.78
C THR A 1024 -7.31 -11.41 -10.75
N SER A 1025 -6.94 -11.12 -12.01
CA SER A 1025 -6.62 -12.12 -13.05
C SER A 1025 -5.13 -12.30 -13.33
N THR A 1026 -4.30 -11.27 -13.10
CA THR A 1026 -2.87 -11.30 -13.47
C THR A 1026 -1.92 -11.26 -12.29
N ASN A 1027 -2.34 -10.76 -11.11
CA ASN A 1027 -1.45 -10.69 -9.96
C ASN A 1027 -1.18 -12.09 -9.39
N PRO A 1028 0.08 -12.57 -9.32
CA PRO A 1028 0.41 -13.92 -8.84
C PRO A 1028 0.14 -14.17 -7.34
N ARG A 1029 -0.32 -13.15 -6.59
CA ARG A 1029 -0.83 -13.28 -5.21
C ARG A 1029 -2.36 -13.41 -5.13
N SER A 1030 -3.07 -13.22 -6.25
CA SER A 1030 -4.51 -13.42 -6.33
C SER A 1030 -4.87 -14.86 -5.98
N PHE A 1031 -5.92 -15.05 -5.18
CA PHE A 1031 -6.55 -16.35 -4.96
C PHE A 1031 -6.91 -17.02 -6.29
N PHE A 1032 -7.45 -16.23 -7.24
CA PHE A 1032 -7.95 -16.71 -8.52
C PHE A 1032 -6.87 -17.14 -9.52
N THR A 1033 -5.60 -16.80 -9.33
CA THR A 1033 -4.50 -17.28 -10.19
C THR A 1033 -3.84 -18.55 -9.63
N ARG A 1034 -4.06 -18.85 -8.34
CA ARG A 1034 -3.42 -19.95 -7.61
C ARG A 1034 -4.29 -21.19 -7.48
N TYR A 1035 -5.61 -21.03 -7.34
CA TYR A 1035 -6.49 -22.13 -6.95
C TYR A 1035 -7.70 -22.22 -7.86
N ILE A 1036 -7.83 -23.36 -8.56
CA ILE A 1036 -9.04 -23.71 -9.32
C ILE A 1036 -10.23 -23.80 -8.36
N THR A 1037 -11.28 -23.03 -8.64
CA THR A 1037 -12.55 -23.08 -7.93
C THR A 1037 -13.73 -23.02 -8.90
N CYS A 1038 -14.79 -23.77 -8.58
CA CYS A 1038 -16.06 -23.69 -9.29
C CYS A 1038 -17.18 -23.96 -8.27
N THR A 1039 -18.13 -23.04 -8.13
CA THR A 1039 -19.20 -23.08 -7.12
C THR A 1039 -20.55 -22.75 -7.75
N LYS A 1040 -21.58 -23.50 -7.36
CA LYS A 1040 -22.99 -23.16 -7.64
C LYS A 1040 -23.86 -23.39 -6.41
N MET A 1041 -24.97 -22.67 -6.32
CA MET A 1041 -25.95 -22.83 -5.26
C MET A 1041 -26.88 -24.02 -5.53
N LEU A 1042 -27.41 -24.64 -4.47
CA LEU A 1042 -28.32 -25.77 -4.52
C LEU A 1042 -29.71 -25.36 -4.04
N MET A 1043 -30.74 -25.74 -4.79
CA MET A 1043 -32.14 -25.55 -4.39
C MET A 1043 -32.71 -26.79 -3.68
N ASP A 1044 -33.84 -26.57 -3.00
CA ASP A 1044 -34.77 -27.63 -2.60
C ASP A 1044 -35.38 -28.37 -3.81
N GLU A 1045 -36.09 -29.47 -3.54
CA GLU A 1045 -36.71 -30.32 -4.56
C GLU A 1045 -37.80 -29.59 -5.34
N ASP A 1046 -38.54 -28.69 -4.66
CA ASP A 1046 -39.56 -27.81 -5.24
C ASP A 1046 -38.97 -26.64 -6.06
N LYS A 1047 -37.69 -26.31 -5.89
CA LYS A 1047 -36.94 -25.23 -6.57
C LYS A 1047 -37.43 -23.81 -6.23
N GLU A 1048 -37.85 -23.63 -4.99
CA GLU A 1048 -38.32 -22.35 -4.43
C GLU A 1048 -37.28 -21.71 -3.49
N MET A 1049 -36.42 -22.50 -2.82
CA MET A 1049 -35.44 -21.99 -1.85
C MET A 1049 -34.04 -22.52 -2.11
N ILE A 1050 -33.02 -21.70 -1.85
CA ILE A 1050 -31.62 -22.15 -1.82
C ILE A 1050 -31.36 -22.78 -0.46
N VAL A 1051 -30.94 -24.05 -0.45
CA VAL A 1051 -30.69 -24.86 0.76
C VAL A 1051 -29.20 -25.07 1.03
N GLY A 1052 -28.33 -24.70 0.09
CA GLY A 1052 -26.90 -24.95 0.19
C GLY A 1052 -26.10 -24.61 -1.06
N ASN A 1053 -24.92 -25.22 -1.21
CA ASN A 1053 -24.03 -25.06 -2.36
C ASN A 1053 -23.26 -26.36 -2.64
N VAL A 1054 -22.70 -26.45 -3.85
CA VAL A 1054 -21.64 -27.40 -4.19
C VAL A 1054 -20.45 -26.63 -4.75
N THR A 1055 -19.24 -27.02 -4.34
CA THR A 1055 -17.99 -26.32 -4.63
C THR A 1055 -16.89 -27.33 -4.94
N LEU A 1056 -16.31 -27.24 -6.14
CA LEU A 1056 -14.99 -27.79 -6.45
C LEU A 1056 -13.94 -26.80 -5.96
N PHE A 1057 -12.96 -27.27 -5.21
CA PHE A 1057 -11.77 -26.52 -4.85
C PHE A 1057 -10.53 -27.41 -5.04
N LYS A 1058 -9.61 -26.99 -5.92
CA LYS A 1058 -8.49 -27.78 -6.45
C LYS A 1058 -8.95 -29.11 -7.10
N ASP A 1059 -9.07 -30.14 -6.29
CA ASP A 1059 -9.32 -31.56 -6.58
C ASP A 1059 -10.64 -32.05 -5.97
N THR A 1060 -11.10 -31.41 -4.90
CA THR A 1060 -12.16 -31.89 -4.03
C THR A 1060 -13.48 -31.20 -4.33
N VAL A 1061 -14.53 -31.98 -4.58
CA VAL A 1061 -15.91 -31.48 -4.69
C VAL A 1061 -16.63 -31.71 -3.36
N ARG A 1062 -17.00 -30.61 -2.69
CA ARG A 1062 -17.75 -30.61 -1.44
C ARG A 1062 -19.16 -30.07 -1.64
N LYS A 1063 -20.14 -30.76 -1.07
CA LYS A 1063 -21.55 -30.39 -1.01
C LYS A 1063 -21.88 -29.95 0.41
N SER A 1064 -22.57 -28.83 0.54
CA SER A 1064 -23.01 -28.27 1.82
C SER A 1064 -24.51 -28.00 1.77
N ILE A 1065 -25.27 -28.47 2.77
CA ILE A 1065 -26.70 -28.20 2.92
C ILE A 1065 -26.97 -27.87 4.39
N GLY A 1066 -27.45 -26.66 4.65
CA GLY A 1066 -27.51 -26.10 6.01
C GLY A 1066 -26.15 -26.19 6.71
N ALA A 1067 -26.11 -26.95 7.83
CA ALA A 1067 -24.88 -27.24 8.56
C ALA A 1067 -24.14 -28.52 8.10
N ASN A 1068 -24.78 -29.40 7.31
CA ASN A 1068 -24.19 -30.66 6.88
C ASN A 1068 -23.21 -30.47 5.71
N ARG A 1069 -22.10 -31.22 5.71
CA ARG A 1069 -20.98 -31.11 4.76
C ARG A 1069 -20.49 -32.48 4.35
N GLU A 1070 -20.41 -32.70 3.04
CA GLU A 1070 -20.15 -33.99 2.42
C GLU A 1070 -19.09 -33.82 1.32
N VAL A 1071 -18.01 -34.60 1.35
CA VAL A 1071 -17.11 -34.73 0.19
C VAL A 1071 -17.78 -35.72 -0.77
N ILE A 1072 -18.19 -35.25 -1.94
CA ILE A 1072 -18.95 -36.07 -2.90
C ILE A 1072 -18.09 -36.61 -4.05
N LYS A 1073 -16.91 -36.01 -4.30
CA LYS A 1073 -15.88 -36.56 -5.19
C LYS A 1073 -14.52 -35.97 -4.80
N GLU A 1074 -13.49 -36.80 -4.79
CA GLU A 1074 -12.08 -36.39 -4.82
C GLU A 1074 -11.53 -36.79 -6.19
N CYS A 1075 -11.01 -35.83 -6.95
CA CYS A 1075 -10.50 -36.07 -8.29
C CYS A 1075 -8.99 -36.33 -8.20
N LYS A 1076 -8.56 -37.53 -8.59
CA LYS A 1076 -7.15 -37.94 -8.57
C LYS A 1076 -6.44 -37.62 -9.88
N THR A 1077 -7.19 -37.58 -10.98
CA THR A 1077 -6.72 -37.29 -12.33
C THR A 1077 -7.37 -36.06 -12.92
N GLU A 1078 -6.78 -35.50 -13.97
CA GLU A 1078 -7.38 -34.34 -14.65
C GLU A 1078 -8.72 -34.68 -15.29
N ASP A 1079 -8.84 -35.87 -15.90
CA ASP A 1079 -10.09 -36.36 -16.49
C ASP A 1079 -11.19 -36.52 -15.43
N GLU A 1080 -10.87 -36.95 -14.20
CA GLU A 1080 -11.86 -37.02 -13.11
C GLU A 1080 -12.37 -35.62 -12.71
N ARG A 1081 -11.51 -34.59 -12.77
CA ARG A 1081 -11.87 -33.19 -12.50
C ARG A 1081 -12.67 -32.56 -13.63
N LEU A 1082 -12.27 -32.80 -14.88
CA LEU A 1082 -13.01 -32.37 -16.08
C LEU A 1082 -14.41 -33.03 -16.13
N GLN A 1083 -14.49 -34.32 -15.78
CA GLN A 1083 -15.75 -35.04 -15.60
C GLN A 1083 -16.59 -34.40 -14.48
N ALA A 1084 -15.99 -34.04 -13.34
CA ALA A 1084 -16.71 -33.39 -12.24
C ALA A 1084 -17.29 -32.02 -12.65
N LEU A 1085 -16.54 -31.22 -13.42
CA LEU A 1085 -17.01 -29.97 -14.01
C LEU A 1085 -18.22 -30.19 -14.94
N ALA A 1086 -18.17 -31.22 -15.79
CA ALA A 1086 -19.28 -31.56 -16.68
C ALA A 1086 -20.52 -32.06 -15.93
N GLU A 1087 -20.37 -33.09 -15.09
CA GLU A 1087 -21.48 -33.77 -14.41
C GLU A 1087 -22.12 -32.94 -13.29
N ILE A 1088 -21.30 -32.28 -12.47
CA ILE A 1088 -21.76 -31.59 -11.26
C ILE A 1088 -22.03 -30.11 -11.55
N PHE A 1089 -21.20 -29.45 -12.36
CA PHE A 1089 -21.29 -28.02 -12.62
C PHE A 1089 -21.91 -27.65 -13.98
N ASN A 1090 -22.16 -28.63 -14.88
CA ASN A 1090 -22.63 -28.41 -16.25
C ASN A 1090 -21.66 -27.55 -17.09
N VAL A 1091 -20.36 -27.61 -16.77
CA VAL A 1091 -19.29 -26.87 -17.44
C VAL A 1091 -18.54 -27.80 -18.40
N TYR A 1092 -18.52 -27.44 -19.68
CA TYR A 1092 -17.92 -28.26 -20.75
C TYR A 1092 -16.78 -27.51 -21.42
N LEU A 1093 -15.54 -27.92 -21.14
CA LEU A 1093 -14.34 -27.38 -21.77
C LEU A 1093 -14.06 -28.10 -23.10
N THR A 1094 -13.68 -27.34 -24.12
CA THR A 1094 -13.22 -27.85 -25.42
C THR A 1094 -11.86 -28.54 -25.29
N GLU A 1095 -11.49 -29.36 -26.27
CA GLU A 1095 -10.16 -30.00 -26.30
C GLU A 1095 -8.99 -29.00 -26.30
N GLU A 1096 -9.22 -27.75 -26.73
CA GLU A 1096 -8.20 -26.70 -26.64
C GLU A 1096 -8.10 -26.13 -25.22
N GLU A 1097 -9.23 -25.84 -24.58
CA GLU A 1097 -9.28 -25.39 -23.18
C GLU A 1097 -8.74 -26.46 -22.21
N LYS A 1098 -9.02 -27.75 -22.45
CA LYS A 1098 -8.43 -28.85 -21.66
C LYS A 1098 -6.89 -28.84 -21.67
N ARG A 1099 -6.27 -28.39 -22.76
CA ARG A 1099 -4.81 -28.27 -22.91
C ARG A 1099 -4.23 -26.94 -22.41
N GLY A 1100 -5.06 -25.99 -21.96
CA GLY A 1100 -4.58 -24.70 -21.44
C GLY A 1100 -4.09 -24.74 -19.98
N ILE A 1101 -4.40 -25.82 -19.25
CA ILE A 1101 -3.88 -26.04 -17.89
C ILE A 1101 -2.38 -26.30 -17.92
N SER A 1102 -1.67 -25.76 -16.94
CA SER A 1102 -0.23 -25.92 -16.80
C SER A 1102 0.12 -27.18 -15.98
N GLU A 1103 1.28 -27.77 -16.29
CA GLU A 1103 1.75 -29.05 -15.74
C GLU A 1103 1.86 -29.04 -14.19
N ASP A 1104 2.01 -27.88 -13.57
CA ASP A 1104 2.06 -27.67 -12.11
C ASP A 1104 0.67 -27.62 -11.43
N GLN A 1105 -0.40 -27.45 -12.21
CA GLN A 1105 -1.78 -27.36 -11.73
C GLN A 1105 -2.67 -28.52 -12.19
N MET A 1106 -2.19 -29.30 -13.17
CA MET A 1106 -2.83 -30.50 -13.68
C MET A 1106 -2.79 -31.64 -12.65
N LEU A 1107 -3.87 -32.42 -12.56
CA LEU A 1107 -3.92 -33.64 -11.75
C LEU A 1107 -3.33 -34.85 -12.51
N ALA A 1108 -3.04 -35.94 -11.79
CA ALA A 1108 -2.16 -37.02 -12.23
C ALA A 1108 -2.71 -37.93 -13.34
#